data_AF-A0A813M4E4-F1
#
_entry.id   AF-A0A813M4E4-F1
#
_cell.length_a   1.000
_cell.length_b   1.000
_cell.length_c   1.000
_cell.angle_alpha   90.00
_cell.angle_beta   90.00
_cell.angle_gamma   90.00
#
_symmetry.space_group_name_H-M   'P 1'
#
loop_
_entity.id
_entity.type
_entity.pdbx_description
1 polymer ?
#
loop_
_entity_poly.entity_id
_entity_poly.type
_entity_poly.pdbx_seq_one_letter_code
_entity_poly.pdbx_strand_id
1 'polypeptide(L)'
;MIINIKNLGIFILFIVGKCDSRVINSSQCAQSSRIIQENFKTNSKKIYFTNFDDYDQIKLECINMTDEKYSIGILKFHSNFKTELKSNFNFDIKGIKYSSFPSISLYNINKFNYNSRNFLKSKVIFSIYYSFFNFNEQKCDLNQTNKFTLFKNIYILQLFQVKFTQSICPLVFFNLSLEQFGIKYITNTIILSNFILFKQKKLELNFELNQLLFYVFRIELSNRTFDTNVFLNVTRVKFVGKLNSIDGLLLTKLKRLENLTFNIVNLISINFNWIKTLNVNLDKKIKIVIQEIYWSDYKFPIKDFCFFKDFPTYKNIIWTLKDPKIFVNCSCVLFWIYGYNRSSEICENVHDYKTCDFSSILNKCIDYNPRKFVFIQKEYLLNQDFEKTKDFNFLGSWVKQVIQFVVPLACITGLFINILNVLVVLKTLEILKIKKESKNCLIYKLMLYNSINNGLYCFVMLFHVINMCPIFNGMYCFEAGQTVYAQYYEILMVDFFGSCLKSHTNILSMIISLVRYVMLDKESKISHFIIRIKKFKNLFLKCLFFIIFYFLIFLTNIDKLNQSVINYKTDEWWDPEYFNIPTKNWFRKSVFFENTGFFTGVNVNYYIFIFNSIFNNIIIWSILLTSDMFLLVKFKSFINQSKKLQQNMNNHITIKRKSQEYHHKKVLMTFTIWLNTSVLLFLRVLDFLSSISLIATNALDQFCRFRGKICDDLLEFSFIFSILSCSYLTVVYYTLNKPFRKNFKLFFKFKSIIPNENSTVIQS
;
A
#
# COMPACT_ATOMS: atom_id res chain seq x y z
N MET A 1 -20.85 31.51 -29.66
CA MET A 1 -19.63 30.72 -29.95
C MET A 1 -20.03 29.26 -29.98
N ILE A 2 -20.34 28.75 -31.17
CA ILE A 2 -20.68 27.34 -31.41
C ILE A 2 -19.34 26.65 -31.69
N ILE A 3 -18.83 25.86 -30.74
CA ILE A 3 -17.63 25.06 -30.96
C ILE A 3 -18.07 23.78 -31.66
N ASN A 4 -17.50 23.57 -32.84
CA ASN A 4 -17.72 22.44 -33.73
C ASN A 4 -17.07 21.19 -33.11
N ILE A 5 -17.88 20.23 -32.65
CA ILE A 5 -17.48 19.01 -31.90
C ILE A 5 -16.92 17.91 -32.85
N LYS A 6 -16.34 18.28 -34.00
CA LYS A 6 -15.75 17.30 -34.95
C LYS A 6 -14.25 17.06 -34.77
N ASN A 7 -13.53 17.88 -34.00
CA ASN A 7 -12.06 17.80 -33.89
C ASN A 7 -11.54 17.30 -32.53
N LEU A 8 -12.36 16.63 -31.71
CA LEU A 8 -11.92 16.11 -30.39
C LEU A 8 -11.44 14.64 -30.43
N GLY A 9 -11.02 14.15 -31.60
CA GLY A 9 -10.38 12.85 -31.76
C GLY A 9 -9.01 13.04 -32.38
N ILE A 10 -7.99 12.43 -31.77
CA ILE A 10 -6.58 12.36 -32.20
C ILE A 10 -5.70 13.49 -31.65
N PHE A 11 -5.17 13.30 -30.45
CA PHE A 11 -3.86 13.83 -30.05
C PHE A 11 -3.26 12.95 -28.94
N ILE A 12 -2.74 11.78 -29.34
CA ILE A 12 -1.67 11.08 -28.62
C ILE A 12 -0.73 10.57 -29.72
N LEU A 13 0.26 11.38 -30.07
CA LEU A 13 1.37 10.96 -30.91
C LEU A 13 2.62 10.99 -30.01
N PHE A 14 3.03 9.81 -29.55
CA PHE A 14 4.30 9.63 -28.86
C PHE A 14 5.43 9.84 -29.86
N ILE A 15 6.22 10.91 -29.65
CA ILE A 15 7.53 11.06 -30.27
C ILE A 15 8.48 10.14 -29.50
N VAL A 16 8.74 8.95 -30.06
CA VAL A 16 9.83 8.10 -29.61
C VAL A 16 11.11 8.68 -30.21
N GLY A 17 11.82 9.49 -29.42
CA GLY A 17 13.17 9.96 -29.75
C GLY A 17 14.13 8.76 -29.74
N LYS A 18 14.76 8.51 -30.89
CA LYS A 18 15.95 7.64 -30.97
C LYS A 18 17.11 8.37 -30.28
N CYS A 19 17.60 7.81 -29.17
CA CYS A 19 18.92 8.17 -28.65
C CYS A 19 19.99 7.47 -29.49
N ASP A 20 20.76 8.26 -30.22
CA ASP A 20 22.03 7.84 -30.82
C ASP A 20 23.04 7.54 -29.71
N SER A 21 23.52 6.30 -29.65
CA SER A 21 24.68 5.92 -28.85
C SER A 21 25.88 5.72 -29.78
N ARG A 22 26.81 6.67 -29.78
CA ARG A 22 28.21 6.44 -30.21
C ARG A 22 29.03 6.14 -28.94
N VAL A 23 29.84 5.08 -28.94
CA VAL A 23 31.31 5.04 -29.12
C VAL A 23 31.83 3.66 -28.63
N ILE A 24 32.95 3.20 -29.21
CA ILE A 24 34.04 2.34 -28.68
C ILE A 24 34.17 0.95 -29.35
N ASN A 25 35.33 0.77 -29.99
CA ASN A 25 35.82 -0.44 -30.64
C ASN A 25 36.28 -1.51 -29.63
N SER A 26 35.65 -2.69 -29.64
CA SER A 26 36.30 -4.00 -29.60
C SER A 26 35.30 -5.06 -30.10
N SER A 27 35.62 -5.76 -31.19
CA SER A 27 34.64 -6.39 -32.09
C SER A 27 34.10 -7.77 -31.66
N GLN A 28 34.47 -8.30 -30.49
CA GLN A 28 33.98 -9.63 -30.04
C GLN A 28 33.08 -9.61 -28.81
N CYS A 29 33.15 -8.60 -27.93
CA CYS A 29 32.19 -8.44 -26.82
C CYS A 29 30.99 -7.53 -27.20
N ALA A 30 31.05 -6.80 -28.31
CA ALA A 30 30.06 -5.77 -28.68
C ALA A 30 28.72 -6.29 -29.24
N GLN A 31 28.63 -7.54 -29.70
CA GLN A 31 27.45 -8.01 -30.44
C GLN A 31 26.35 -8.67 -29.59
N SER A 32 26.57 -8.96 -28.30
CA SER A 32 25.62 -9.79 -27.51
C SER A 32 25.15 -9.19 -26.19
N SER A 33 25.39 -7.91 -25.93
CA SER A 33 24.95 -7.32 -24.66
C SER A 33 24.57 -5.86 -24.83
N ARG A 34 23.27 -5.55 -24.73
CA ARG A 34 22.84 -4.21 -24.28
C ARG A 34 23.21 -4.08 -22.81
N ILE A 35 24.46 -3.75 -22.53
CA ILE A 35 24.93 -3.40 -21.20
C ILE A 35 24.40 -2.01 -20.89
N ILE A 36 23.53 -1.90 -19.89
CA ILE A 36 23.17 -0.60 -19.30
C ILE A 36 24.22 -0.32 -18.21
N GLN A 37 25.25 0.47 -18.53
CA GLN A 37 26.16 1.16 -17.61
C GLN A 37 25.88 2.68 -17.78
N GLU A 38 25.95 3.57 -16.78
CA GLU A 38 26.67 3.60 -15.51
C GLU A 38 26.08 4.68 -14.60
N ASN A 39 26.22 4.53 -13.27
CA ASN A 39 26.09 5.64 -12.32
C ASN A 39 27.36 5.65 -11.43
N PHE A 40 28.27 6.59 -11.70
CA PHE A 40 29.68 6.58 -11.25
C PHE A 40 29.95 7.09 -9.83
N LYS A 41 28.94 7.24 -8.97
CA LYS A 41 29.13 7.90 -7.65
C LYS A 41 29.43 6.96 -6.47
N THR A 42 29.51 5.64 -6.66
CA THR A 42 29.80 4.69 -5.58
C THR A 42 30.98 3.79 -5.90
N ASN A 43 31.81 3.45 -4.90
CA ASN A 43 32.97 2.52 -4.98
C ASN A 43 32.61 1.06 -5.38
N SER A 44 31.44 0.82 -5.96
CA SER A 44 30.99 -0.47 -6.45
C SER A 44 30.35 -0.29 -7.83
N LYS A 45 30.83 -1.03 -8.83
CA LYS A 45 30.20 -1.11 -10.15
C LYS A 45 29.02 -2.07 -10.11
N LYS A 46 27.85 -1.61 -10.55
CA LYS A 46 26.64 -2.43 -10.68
C LYS A 46 26.37 -2.70 -12.16
N ILE A 47 26.15 -3.96 -12.51
CA ILE A 47 25.84 -4.39 -13.88
C ILE A 47 24.48 -5.07 -13.86
N TYR A 48 23.53 -4.58 -14.63
CA TYR A 48 22.18 -5.17 -14.67
C TYR A 48 21.87 -5.73 -16.05
N PHE A 49 21.42 -6.98 -16.08
CA PHE A 49 20.86 -7.63 -17.26
C PHE A 49 19.34 -7.61 -17.12
N THR A 50 18.66 -6.93 -18.05
CA THR A 50 17.19 -6.83 -18.10
C THR A 50 16.66 -7.58 -19.32
N ASN A 51 15.45 -8.14 -19.24
CA ASN A 51 14.80 -8.88 -20.34
C ASN A 51 15.71 -9.95 -20.97
N PHE A 52 16.30 -10.81 -20.12
CA PHE A 52 17.21 -11.85 -20.59
C PHE A 52 16.54 -12.94 -21.45
N ASP A 53 15.22 -12.92 -21.62
CA ASP A 53 14.46 -13.90 -22.42
C ASP A 53 14.90 -13.90 -23.89
N ASP A 54 15.51 -12.82 -24.36
CA ASP A 54 16.09 -12.70 -25.72
C ASP A 54 17.48 -13.33 -25.83
N TYR A 55 18.05 -13.85 -24.73
CA TYR A 55 19.42 -14.37 -24.69
C TYR A 55 19.43 -15.83 -24.28
N ASP A 56 20.00 -16.68 -25.14
CA ASP A 56 20.22 -18.09 -24.82
C ASP A 56 21.25 -18.26 -23.69
N GLN A 57 22.21 -17.32 -23.57
CA GLN A 57 23.29 -17.35 -22.60
C GLN A 57 23.76 -15.94 -22.21
N ILE A 58 24.12 -15.76 -20.93
CA ILE A 58 24.82 -14.57 -20.43
C ILE A 58 26.27 -14.96 -20.19
N LYS A 59 27.20 -14.44 -21.00
CA LYS A 59 28.65 -14.66 -20.85
C LYS A 59 29.28 -13.45 -20.15
N LEU A 60 29.85 -13.66 -18.97
CA LEU A 60 30.54 -12.59 -18.21
C LEU A 60 32.07 -12.64 -18.36
N GLU A 61 32.58 -13.46 -19.27
CA GLU A 61 34.02 -13.64 -19.51
C GLU A 61 34.72 -12.33 -19.92
N CYS A 62 33.97 -11.34 -20.44
CA CYS A 62 34.48 -10.03 -20.81
C CYS A 62 34.65 -9.05 -19.62
N ILE A 63 34.15 -9.36 -18.42
CA ILE A 63 34.23 -8.44 -17.27
C ILE A 63 35.52 -8.72 -16.49
N ASN A 64 36.54 -7.89 -16.73
CA ASN A 64 37.76 -7.93 -15.93
C ASN A 64 37.49 -7.34 -14.53
N MET A 65 37.44 -8.20 -13.51
CA MET A 65 37.11 -7.81 -12.12
C MET A 65 38.33 -7.51 -11.24
N THR A 66 39.46 -7.15 -11.84
CA THR A 66 40.66 -6.77 -11.08
C THR A 66 40.43 -5.43 -10.39
N ASP A 67 40.23 -5.46 -9.07
CA ASP A 67 40.32 -4.35 -8.10
C ASP A 67 39.03 -3.57 -7.75
N GLU A 68 37.84 -3.97 -8.22
CA GLU A 68 36.58 -3.31 -7.85
C GLU A 68 35.47 -4.24 -7.35
N LYS A 69 34.57 -3.71 -6.51
CA LYS A 69 33.36 -4.43 -6.04
C LYS A 69 32.31 -4.44 -7.16
N TYR A 70 32.02 -5.62 -7.70
CA TYR A 70 30.94 -5.80 -8.67
C TYR A 70 29.66 -6.37 -8.04
N SER A 71 28.53 -5.80 -8.42
CA SER A 71 27.19 -6.34 -8.15
C SER A 71 26.46 -6.54 -9.47
N ILE A 72 26.24 -7.79 -9.83
CA ILE A 72 25.51 -8.18 -11.03
C ILE A 72 24.06 -8.47 -10.65
N GLY A 73 23.11 -7.74 -11.22
CA GLY A 73 21.69 -8.04 -11.09
C GLY A 73 21.15 -8.62 -12.40
N ILE A 74 20.40 -9.72 -12.33
CA ILE A 74 19.68 -10.29 -13.48
C ILE A 74 18.19 -10.18 -13.18
N LEU A 75 17.51 -9.34 -13.96
CA LEU A 75 16.14 -8.89 -13.75
C LEU A 75 15.24 -9.38 -14.89
N LYS A 76 14.12 -10.01 -14.52
CA LYS A 76 13.02 -10.32 -15.44
C LYS A 76 11.83 -9.40 -15.15
N PHE A 77 11.41 -8.63 -16.14
CA PHE A 77 10.29 -7.69 -16.03
C PHE A 77 8.95 -8.27 -16.47
N HIS A 78 8.94 -9.23 -17.40
CA HIS A 78 7.69 -9.74 -17.97
C HIS A 78 7.05 -10.92 -17.24
N SER A 79 5.73 -10.81 -17.05
CA SER A 79 4.84 -11.62 -16.22
C SER A 79 4.31 -12.90 -16.87
N ASN A 80 4.73 -13.24 -18.09
CA ASN A 80 4.30 -14.49 -18.72
C ASN A 80 5.02 -15.67 -18.04
N PHE A 81 4.33 -16.26 -17.07
CA PHE A 81 4.81 -17.23 -16.08
C PHE A 81 5.46 -18.53 -16.60
N LYS A 82 5.55 -18.75 -17.91
CA LYS A 82 5.94 -20.04 -18.50
C LYS A 82 7.37 -20.13 -19.04
N THR A 83 8.21 -19.14 -18.76
CA THR A 83 9.58 -19.13 -19.26
C THR A 83 10.53 -19.81 -18.27
N GLU A 84 11.11 -20.93 -18.70
CA GLU A 84 12.21 -21.59 -18.00
C GLU A 84 13.51 -20.86 -18.32
N LEU A 85 14.29 -20.54 -17.28
CA LEU A 85 15.65 -20.07 -17.49
C LEU A 85 16.51 -21.27 -17.89
N LYS A 86 16.71 -21.51 -19.20
CA LYS A 86 17.67 -22.49 -19.74
C LYS A 86 19.06 -21.87 -19.79
N SER A 87 19.62 -21.49 -18.65
CA SER A 87 20.91 -20.79 -18.64
C SER A 87 22.09 -21.74 -18.47
N ASN A 88 22.98 -21.77 -19.45
CA ASN A 88 24.37 -22.14 -19.21
C ASN A 88 25.14 -20.87 -18.81
N PHE A 89 25.20 -20.51 -17.52
CA PHE A 89 26.08 -19.41 -17.09
C PHE A 89 27.53 -19.89 -16.97
N ASN A 90 28.35 -19.73 -18.00
CA ASN A 90 29.79 -19.91 -17.83
C ASN A 90 30.38 -18.62 -17.23
N PHE A 91 30.74 -18.64 -15.95
CA PHE A 91 31.48 -17.55 -15.31
C PHE A 91 32.94 -17.97 -15.10
N ASP A 92 33.83 -17.56 -15.99
CA ASP A 92 35.28 -17.68 -15.75
C ASP A 92 35.85 -16.33 -15.29
N ILE A 93 35.78 -16.07 -13.98
CA ILE A 93 36.35 -14.85 -13.39
C ILE A 93 37.82 -15.12 -13.06
N LYS A 94 38.73 -14.52 -13.84
CA LYS A 94 40.17 -14.56 -13.59
C LYS A 94 40.59 -13.29 -12.86
N GLY A 95 41.38 -13.42 -11.78
CA GLY A 95 42.16 -12.30 -11.22
C GLY A 95 41.64 -11.54 -9.99
N ILE A 96 40.72 -12.06 -9.18
CA ILE A 96 40.23 -11.34 -7.98
C ILE A 96 41.28 -11.33 -6.86
N LYS A 97 41.75 -10.14 -6.46
CA LYS A 97 42.52 -9.91 -5.22
C LYS A 97 41.57 -9.73 -4.00
N TYR A 98 41.47 -10.81 -3.22
CA TYR A 98 41.02 -11.06 -1.83
C TYR A 98 40.17 -10.12 -0.93
N SER A 99 39.71 -8.91 -1.29
CA SER A 99 38.99 -8.06 -0.31
C SER A 99 37.46 -7.95 -0.50
N SER A 100 36.90 -8.43 -1.62
CA SER A 100 35.45 -8.41 -1.82
C SER A 100 34.94 -9.50 -2.77
N PHE A 101 33.87 -10.17 -2.36
CA PHE A 101 33.19 -11.17 -3.20
C PHE A 101 32.19 -10.46 -4.12
N PRO A 102 32.16 -10.77 -5.43
CA PRO A 102 31.12 -10.27 -6.31
C PRO A 102 29.75 -10.76 -5.82
N SER A 103 28.73 -9.94 -6.01
CA SER A 103 27.34 -10.31 -5.71
C SER A 103 26.54 -10.53 -6.98
N ILE A 104 25.76 -11.60 -7.03
CA ILE A 104 24.83 -11.92 -8.10
C ILE A 104 23.43 -11.94 -7.49
N SER A 105 22.53 -11.11 -8.01
CA SER A 105 21.14 -11.01 -7.56
C SER A 105 20.18 -11.40 -8.68
N LEU A 106 19.30 -12.36 -8.40
CA LEU A 106 18.31 -12.88 -9.33
C LEU A 106 16.90 -12.49 -8.89
N TYR A 107 16.07 -11.99 -9.81
CA TYR A 107 14.72 -11.52 -9.50
C TYR A 107 13.67 -12.21 -10.40
N ASN A 108 12.53 -12.61 -9.80
CA ASN A 108 11.35 -13.14 -10.49
C ASN A 108 11.62 -14.36 -11.41
N ILE A 109 12.46 -15.30 -10.97
CA ILE A 109 12.75 -16.52 -11.73
C ILE A 109 11.73 -17.60 -11.39
N ASN A 110 11.02 -18.14 -12.38
CA ASN A 110 9.99 -19.17 -12.16
C ASN A 110 10.54 -20.59 -12.07
N LYS A 111 11.60 -20.90 -12.80
CA LYS A 111 12.23 -22.23 -12.77
C LYS A 111 13.71 -22.08 -13.10
N PHE A 112 14.52 -22.76 -12.31
CA PHE A 112 15.96 -22.82 -12.50
C PHE A 112 16.29 -24.14 -13.21
N ASN A 113 16.52 -24.12 -14.52
CA ASN A 113 16.86 -25.32 -15.28
C ASN A 113 18.38 -25.32 -15.54
N TYR A 114 19.07 -26.36 -15.07
CA TYR A 114 20.53 -26.38 -15.05
C TYR A 114 21.12 -27.58 -15.76
N ASN A 115 22.05 -27.32 -16.68
CA ASN A 115 22.73 -28.36 -17.46
C ASN A 115 24.25 -28.18 -17.62
N SER A 116 24.90 -27.18 -17.02
CA SER A 116 26.34 -26.94 -17.25
C SER A 116 27.23 -27.55 -16.14
N ARG A 117 28.52 -27.75 -16.43
CA ARG A 117 29.49 -28.41 -15.51
C ARG A 117 30.51 -27.45 -14.86
N ASN A 118 30.62 -26.20 -15.30
CA ASN A 118 31.70 -25.29 -14.92
C ASN A 118 31.13 -23.94 -14.49
N PHE A 119 30.92 -23.69 -13.18
CA PHE A 119 30.11 -22.52 -12.82
C PHE A 119 30.80 -21.33 -12.19
N LEU A 120 31.81 -21.46 -11.35
CA LEU A 120 32.44 -20.30 -10.74
C LEU A 120 33.84 -20.73 -10.33
N LYS A 121 34.91 -19.96 -10.58
CA LYS A 121 36.22 -20.24 -9.96
C LYS A 121 36.42 -19.47 -8.65
N SER A 122 35.59 -18.44 -8.43
CA SER A 122 35.70 -17.52 -7.30
C SER A 122 34.49 -17.62 -6.38
N LYS A 123 34.69 -17.27 -5.11
CA LYS A 123 33.63 -17.17 -4.10
C LYS A 123 32.66 -16.03 -4.42
N VAL A 124 31.35 -16.29 -4.43
CA VAL A 124 30.31 -15.31 -4.81
C VAL A 124 29.21 -15.18 -3.75
N ILE A 125 28.66 -13.98 -3.59
CA ILE A 125 27.41 -13.73 -2.85
C ILE A 125 26.24 -13.88 -3.81
N PHE A 126 25.40 -14.88 -3.62
CA PHE A 126 24.25 -15.17 -4.46
C PHE A 126 22.95 -14.82 -3.74
N SER A 127 22.13 -13.96 -4.34
CA SER A 127 20.85 -13.54 -3.77
C SER A 127 19.71 -13.83 -4.74
N ILE A 128 18.61 -14.37 -4.24
CA ILE A 128 17.43 -14.71 -5.04
C ILE A 128 16.21 -14.02 -4.43
N TYR A 129 15.46 -13.29 -5.26
CA TYR A 129 14.31 -12.47 -4.88
C TYR A 129 13.05 -12.92 -5.61
N TYR A 130 11.93 -13.06 -4.89
CA TYR A 130 10.59 -13.30 -5.43
C TYR A 130 10.52 -14.41 -6.49
N SER A 131 11.35 -15.43 -6.35
CA SER A 131 11.52 -16.50 -7.33
C SER A 131 10.90 -17.80 -6.84
N PHE A 132 10.62 -18.71 -7.77
CA PHE A 132 10.19 -20.06 -7.48
C PHE A 132 11.39 -21.02 -7.67
N PHE A 133 11.87 -21.56 -6.55
CA PHE A 133 12.99 -22.46 -6.50
C PHE A 133 12.48 -23.89 -6.68
N ASN A 134 12.52 -24.35 -7.93
CA ASN A 134 12.01 -25.64 -8.37
C ASN A 134 13.15 -26.53 -8.90
N PHE A 135 13.43 -27.62 -8.19
CA PHE A 135 14.36 -28.69 -8.58
C PHE A 135 13.64 -30.04 -8.77
N ASN A 136 12.40 -30.04 -9.28
CA ASN A 136 11.57 -31.26 -9.30
C ASN A 136 11.94 -32.32 -10.35
N GLU A 137 12.81 -32.05 -11.32
CA GLU A 137 12.83 -32.86 -12.55
C GLU A 137 13.77 -34.06 -12.56
N GLN A 138 14.53 -34.32 -11.50
CA GLN A 138 15.44 -35.46 -11.50
C GLN A 138 15.28 -36.32 -10.25
N LYS A 139 15.30 -37.64 -10.44
CA LYS A 139 15.38 -38.61 -9.34
C LYS A 139 16.49 -38.14 -8.41
N CYS A 140 16.16 -37.83 -7.17
CA CYS A 140 17.10 -37.32 -6.16
C CYS A 140 18.07 -38.44 -5.75
N ASP A 141 18.89 -38.92 -6.68
CA ASP A 141 19.70 -40.11 -6.61
C ASP A 141 21.18 -39.74 -6.48
N LEU A 142 21.92 -40.47 -5.64
CA LEU A 142 23.34 -40.23 -5.36
C LEU A 142 24.19 -40.30 -6.63
N ASN A 143 23.79 -41.16 -7.57
CA ASN A 143 24.45 -41.30 -8.88
C ASN A 143 24.41 -40.01 -9.73
N GLN A 144 23.60 -39.02 -9.33
CA GLN A 144 23.48 -37.73 -10.00
C GLN A 144 24.17 -36.58 -9.25
N THR A 145 24.92 -36.86 -8.19
CA THR A 145 25.69 -35.86 -7.40
C THR A 145 26.55 -34.94 -8.26
N ASN A 146 27.15 -35.46 -9.34
CA ASN A 146 27.93 -34.66 -10.31
C ASN A 146 27.13 -33.54 -11.00
N LYS A 147 25.80 -33.58 -10.98
CA LYS A 147 24.92 -32.53 -11.54
C LYS A 147 24.64 -31.39 -10.55
N PHE A 148 24.99 -31.55 -9.27
CA PHE A 148 24.70 -30.58 -8.21
C PHE A 148 25.91 -29.74 -7.80
N THR A 149 27.01 -29.76 -8.56
CA THR A 149 28.25 -28.99 -8.30
C THR A 149 28.10 -27.47 -8.44
N LEU A 150 26.92 -27.00 -8.85
CA LEU A 150 26.59 -25.61 -9.19
C LEU A 150 26.99 -24.61 -8.10
N PHE A 151 26.74 -24.96 -6.84
CA PHE A 151 26.91 -24.04 -5.72
C PHE A 151 28.30 -24.12 -5.08
N LYS A 152 29.23 -24.90 -5.63
CA LYS A 152 30.52 -25.21 -4.96
C LYS A 152 31.32 -23.97 -4.56
N ASN A 153 31.19 -22.89 -5.32
CA ASN A 153 31.87 -21.61 -5.06
C ASN A 153 30.92 -20.47 -4.66
N ILE A 154 29.71 -20.78 -4.22
CA ILE A 154 28.86 -19.78 -3.56
C ILE A 154 29.35 -19.66 -2.12
N TYR A 155 29.62 -18.44 -1.68
CA TYR A 155 30.10 -18.14 -0.32
C TYR A 155 28.94 -17.76 0.60
N ILE A 156 28.04 -16.92 0.10
CA ILE A 156 26.82 -16.51 0.80
C ILE A 156 25.64 -16.75 -0.14
N LEU A 157 24.62 -17.43 0.32
CA LEU A 157 23.36 -17.61 -0.40
C LEU A 157 22.23 -16.94 0.38
N GLN A 158 21.52 -15.97 -0.21
CA GLN A 158 20.40 -15.27 0.42
C GLN A 158 19.11 -15.47 -0.39
N LEU A 159 18.04 -15.88 0.28
CA LEU A 159 16.73 -16.12 -0.32
C LEU A 159 15.72 -15.13 0.26
N PHE A 160 15.08 -14.34 -0.60
CA PHE A 160 14.13 -13.30 -0.24
C PHE A 160 12.76 -13.64 -0.83
N GLN A 161 11.81 -14.03 0.02
CA GLN A 161 10.45 -14.44 -0.39
C GLN A 161 10.45 -15.47 -1.54
N VAL A 162 11.40 -16.41 -1.49
CA VAL A 162 11.50 -17.49 -2.46
C VAL A 162 10.46 -18.56 -2.14
N LYS A 163 9.67 -18.94 -3.14
CA LYS A 163 8.74 -20.08 -3.04
C LYS A 163 9.50 -21.36 -3.35
N PHE A 164 9.29 -22.40 -2.56
CA PHE A 164 9.94 -23.69 -2.74
C PHE A 164 8.93 -24.71 -3.26
N THR A 165 9.31 -25.52 -4.24
CA THR A 165 8.51 -26.71 -4.54
C THR A 165 8.47 -27.62 -3.32
N GLN A 166 7.31 -28.20 -3.02
CA GLN A 166 7.23 -29.28 -2.06
C GLN A 166 8.26 -30.35 -2.44
N SER A 167 9.16 -30.71 -1.51
CA SER A 167 10.13 -31.79 -1.65
C SER A 167 11.36 -31.49 -2.54
N ILE A 168 12.10 -30.42 -2.23
CA ILE A 168 13.40 -30.14 -2.87
C ILE A 168 14.37 -31.29 -2.60
N CYS A 169 15.17 -31.66 -3.59
CA CYS A 169 16.21 -32.65 -3.42
C CYS A 169 17.34 -32.09 -2.53
N PRO A 170 17.65 -32.70 -1.37
CA PRO A 170 18.72 -32.23 -0.49
C PRO A 170 20.11 -32.26 -1.15
N LEU A 171 20.30 -33.07 -2.21
CA LEU A 171 21.56 -33.14 -2.95
C LEU A 171 21.98 -31.82 -3.61
N VAL A 172 21.08 -30.84 -3.73
CA VAL A 172 21.44 -29.47 -4.14
C VAL A 172 22.49 -28.86 -3.21
N PHE A 173 22.58 -29.32 -1.95
CA PHE A 173 23.58 -28.90 -0.97
C PHE A 173 24.77 -29.85 -0.81
N PHE A 174 24.86 -30.90 -1.63
CA PHE A 174 25.92 -31.91 -1.50
C PHE A 174 27.30 -31.34 -1.83
N ASN A 175 28.30 -31.57 -0.95
CA ASN A 175 29.67 -31.07 -1.08
C ASN A 175 29.77 -29.54 -1.21
N LEU A 176 28.83 -28.80 -0.62
CA LEU A 176 28.90 -27.35 -0.54
C LEU A 176 29.51 -26.90 0.78
N SER A 177 30.31 -25.83 0.70
CA SER A 177 30.83 -25.11 1.86
C SER A 177 30.37 -23.65 1.77
N LEU A 178 29.33 -23.30 2.55
CA LEU A 178 28.77 -21.95 2.61
C LEU A 178 29.22 -21.27 3.90
N GLU A 179 29.65 -20.01 3.79
CA GLU A 179 29.82 -19.17 4.98
C GLU A 179 28.47 -18.78 5.55
N GLN A 180 27.52 -18.41 4.70
CA GLN A 180 26.20 -18.01 5.16
C GLN A 180 25.07 -18.47 4.23
N PHE A 181 24.03 -19.04 4.82
CA PHE A 181 22.75 -19.32 4.17
C PHE A 181 21.66 -18.49 4.84
N GLY A 182 21.11 -17.52 4.13
CA GLY A 182 20.12 -16.58 4.63
C GLY A 182 18.75 -16.83 4.03
N ILE A 183 17.71 -16.92 4.85
CA ILE A 183 16.32 -16.92 4.40
C ILE A 183 15.62 -15.74 5.04
N LYS A 184 15.15 -14.83 4.20
CA LYS A 184 14.59 -13.55 4.61
C LYS A 184 13.07 -13.52 4.42
N TYR A 185 12.40 -12.88 5.37
CA TYR A 185 10.95 -12.61 5.37
C TYR A 185 10.08 -13.86 5.43
N ILE A 186 10.45 -14.81 6.28
CA ILE A 186 9.60 -15.98 6.52
C ILE A 186 8.41 -15.54 7.39
N THR A 187 7.19 -15.88 6.96
CA THR A 187 5.94 -15.70 7.73
C THR A 187 5.21 -17.04 7.86
N ASN A 188 4.26 -17.17 8.79
CA ASN A 188 3.42 -18.38 8.88
C ASN A 188 2.68 -18.70 7.58
N THR A 189 2.16 -17.70 6.87
CA THR A 189 1.53 -17.89 5.55
C THR A 189 2.52 -18.44 4.53
N ILE A 190 3.74 -17.89 4.49
CA ILE A 190 4.80 -18.39 3.61
C ILE A 190 5.17 -19.82 4.01
N ILE A 191 5.31 -20.14 5.30
CA ILE A 191 5.62 -21.50 5.78
C ILE A 191 4.54 -22.51 5.43
N LEU A 192 3.26 -22.16 5.61
CA LEU A 192 2.13 -23.02 5.26
C LEU A 192 2.12 -23.36 3.76
N SER A 193 2.63 -22.47 2.91
CA SER A 193 2.79 -22.70 1.46
C SER A 193 4.16 -23.25 1.03
N ASN A 194 5.22 -23.01 1.82
CA ASN A 194 6.62 -23.27 1.51
C ASN A 194 7.29 -23.88 2.73
N PHE A 195 7.20 -25.19 2.85
CA PHE A 195 8.05 -25.88 3.80
C PHE A 195 9.48 -25.95 3.25
N ILE A 196 10.49 -25.62 4.07
CA ILE A 196 11.88 -26.02 3.82
C ILE A 196 11.99 -27.51 4.19
N LEU A 197 11.15 -28.32 3.55
CA LEU A 197 11.14 -29.77 3.69
C LEU A 197 11.80 -30.33 2.45
N PHE A 198 12.96 -30.92 2.67
CA PHE A 198 13.64 -31.69 1.65
C PHE A 198 13.00 -33.07 1.56
N LYS A 199 13.15 -33.74 0.42
CA LYS A 199 12.80 -35.17 0.33
C LYS A 199 13.57 -35.90 1.42
N GLN A 200 12.85 -36.48 2.40
CA GLN A 200 13.46 -37.24 3.47
C GLN A 200 14.28 -38.38 2.87
N LYS A 201 15.60 -38.27 2.99
CA LYS A 201 16.54 -39.34 2.68
C LYS A 201 17.47 -39.49 3.87
N LYS A 202 17.78 -40.74 4.23
CA LYS A 202 18.82 -41.09 5.19
C LYS A 202 20.21 -40.91 4.55
N LEU A 203 20.47 -39.73 3.99
CA LEU A 203 21.74 -39.38 3.40
C LEU A 203 22.37 -38.31 4.27
N GLU A 204 23.50 -38.63 4.86
CA GLU A 204 24.36 -37.60 5.46
C GLU A 204 24.94 -36.76 4.32
N LEU A 205 24.44 -35.53 4.19
CA LEU A 205 25.03 -34.58 3.27
C LEU A 205 26.36 -34.10 3.84
N ASN A 206 27.42 -34.19 3.05
CA ASN A 206 28.64 -33.45 3.32
C ASN A 206 28.45 -31.97 2.98
N PHE A 207 27.59 -31.31 3.76
CA PHE A 207 27.29 -29.88 3.65
C PHE A 207 27.89 -29.17 4.85
N GLU A 208 28.79 -28.23 4.59
CA GLU A 208 29.38 -27.38 5.62
C GLU A 208 28.74 -25.99 5.55
N LEU A 209 28.16 -25.56 6.66
CA LEU A 209 27.52 -24.26 6.76
C LEU A 209 28.01 -23.56 8.03
N ASN A 210 28.72 -22.44 7.88
CA ASN A 210 29.15 -21.69 9.06
C ASN A 210 27.97 -20.96 9.71
N GLN A 211 27.16 -20.23 8.93
CA GLN A 211 26.06 -19.45 9.48
C GLN A 211 24.73 -19.64 8.75
N LEU A 212 23.69 -19.98 9.50
CA LEU A 212 22.30 -19.96 9.06
C LEU A 212 21.62 -18.69 9.59
N LEU A 213 21.06 -17.88 8.70
CA LEU A 213 20.44 -16.60 9.03
C LEU A 213 18.97 -16.59 8.66
N PHE A 214 18.10 -16.37 9.64
CA PHE A 214 16.66 -16.29 9.43
C PHE A 214 16.14 -14.89 9.75
N TYR A 215 15.33 -14.32 8.84
CA TYR A 215 14.48 -13.17 9.15
C TYR A 215 13.03 -13.64 9.25
N VAL A 216 12.52 -13.71 10.47
CA VAL A 216 11.29 -14.41 10.84
C VAL A 216 10.22 -13.46 11.36
N PHE A 217 8.96 -13.78 11.05
CA PHE A 217 7.81 -13.08 11.63
C PHE A 217 6.73 -14.05 12.11
N ARG A 218 6.60 -14.14 13.44
CA ARG A 218 5.63 -14.97 14.18
C ARG A 218 5.69 -16.44 13.82
N ILE A 219 6.90 -17.00 13.77
CA ILE A 219 7.13 -18.39 13.34
C ILE A 219 7.25 -19.33 14.52
N GLU A 220 6.69 -20.51 14.36
CA GLU A 220 6.93 -21.67 15.22
C GLU A 220 8.05 -22.51 14.62
N LEU A 221 9.24 -22.48 15.20
CA LEU A 221 10.36 -23.28 14.73
C LEU A 221 10.20 -24.72 15.23
N SER A 222 9.81 -25.62 14.34
CA SER A 222 9.61 -27.05 14.62
C SER A 222 10.22 -27.92 13.52
N ASN A 223 10.28 -29.23 13.74
CA ASN A 223 10.72 -30.20 12.71
C ASN A 223 9.87 -30.13 11.42
N ARG A 224 8.67 -29.52 11.46
CA ARG A 224 7.84 -29.29 10.26
C ARG A 224 8.38 -28.15 9.40
N THR A 225 8.98 -27.14 10.01
CA THR A 225 9.41 -25.91 9.33
C THR A 225 10.88 -25.94 8.92
N PHE A 226 11.67 -26.81 9.54
CA PHE A 226 13.12 -26.84 9.41
C PHE A 226 13.66 -28.27 9.45
N ASP A 227 14.26 -28.70 8.34
CA ASP A 227 14.86 -30.02 8.21
C ASP A 227 16.28 -30.05 8.80
N THR A 228 16.41 -30.60 10.00
CA THR A 228 17.68 -30.70 10.73
C THR A 228 18.71 -31.59 10.04
N ASN A 229 18.30 -32.50 9.15
CA ASN A 229 19.24 -33.41 8.49
C ASN A 229 20.14 -32.68 7.50
N VAL A 230 19.60 -31.66 6.83
CA VAL A 230 20.40 -30.84 5.91
C VAL A 230 21.35 -29.94 6.68
N PHE A 231 20.91 -29.34 7.78
CA PHE A 231 21.70 -28.36 8.52
C PHE A 231 22.49 -28.95 9.70
N LEU A 232 22.66 -30.27 9.76
CA LEU A 232 23.25 -31.00 10.89
C LEU A 232 24.63 -30.46 11.31
N ASN A 233 25.40 -29.96 10.34
CA ASN A 233 26.76 -29.43 10.52
C ASN A 233 26.82 -27.91 10.65
N VAL A 234 25.69 -27.21 10.88
CA VAL A 234 25.69 -25.75 11.07
C VAL A 234 26.37 -25.36 12.38
N THR A 235 27.29 -24.38 12.35
CA THR A 235 27.98 -23.89 13.56
C THR A 235 27.27 -22.69 14.19
N ARG A 236 26.66 -21.81 13.40
CA ARG A 236 25.98 -20.60 13.90
C ARG A 236 24.57 -20.50 13.34
N VAL A 237 23.58 -20.23 14.19
CA VAL A 237 22.22 -19.89 13.74
C VAL A 237 21.84 -18.53 14.30
N LYS A 238 21.35 -17.64 13.43
CA LYS A 238 20.96 -16.28 13.78
C LYS A 238 19.50 -16.03 13.40
N PHE A 239 18.70 -15.58 14.35
CA PHE A 239 17.31 -15.19 14.18
C PHE A 239 17.15 -13.69 14.32
N VAL A 240 16.64 -13.06 13.27
CA VAL A 240 16.26 -11.65 13.21
C VAL A 240 14.73 -11.57 13.09
N GLY A 241 14.05 -10.79 13.91
CA GLY A 241 12.58 -10.65 13.86
C GLY A 241 11.87 -11.23 15.08
N LYS A 242 10.64 -11.78 14.91
CA LYS A 242 9.77 -12.32 15.99
C LYS A 242 9.51 -13.82 15.82
N LEU A 243 9.77 -14.62 16.86
CA LEU A 243 9.44 -16.06 16.94
C LEU A 243 8.30 -16.28 17.95
N ASN A 244 7.38 -17.19 17.65
CA ASN A 244 6.30 -17.59 18.57
C ASN A 244 6.78 -18.69 19.52
N SER A 245 7.49 -19.68 18.98
CA SER A 245 8.00 -20.82 19.73
C SER A 245 9.23 -21.42 19.06
N ILE A 246 10.05 -22.09 19.86
CA ILE A 246 11.20 -22.88 19.41
C ILE A 246 11.06 -24.26 20.02
N ASP A 247 11.08 -25.29 19.18
CA ASP A 247 11.22 -26.67 19.61
C ASP A 247 12.69 -26.91 20.03
N GLY A 248 12.94 -27.10 21.33
CA GLY A 248 14.28 -27.35 21.84
C GLY A 248 14.92 -28.62 21.28
N LEU A 249 14.12 -29.66 20.97
CA LEU A 249 14.60 -30.93 20.41
C LEU A 249 15.08 -30.79 18.96
N LEU A 250 14.69 -29.73 18.26
CA LEU A 250 15.19 -29.44 16.93
C LEU A 250 16.64 -28.94 16.97
N LEU A 251 16.96 -28.08 17.94
CA LEU A 251 18.30 -27.52 18.07
C LEU A 251 19.33 -28.55 18.54
N THR A 252 18.92 -29.56 19.32
CA THR A 252 19.81 -30.64 19.78
C THR A 252 20.29 -31.54 18.64
N LYS A 253 19.54 -31.61 17.54
CA LYS A 253 19.93 -32.36 16.33
C LYS A 253 21.06 -31.68 15.55
N LEU A 254 21.37 -30.41 15.83
CA LEU A 254 22.43 -29.65 15.17
C LEU A 254 23.78 -29.95 15.83
N LYS A 255 24.40 -31.08 15.46
CA LYS A 255 25.62 -31.62 16.11
C LYS A 255 26.77 -30.62 16.19
N ARG A 256 26.94 -29.73 15.20
CA ARG A 256 28.02 -28.72 15.17
C ARG A 256 27.64 -27.34 15.67
N LEU A 257 26.42 -27.13 16.18
CA LEU A 257 25.98 -25.83 16.67
C LEU A 257 26.84 -25.32 17.84
N GLU A 258 27.42 -24.14 17.68
CA GLU A 258 28.23 -23.44 18.68
C GLU A 258 27.57 -22.14 19.10
N ASN A 259 26.99 -21.39 18.15
CA ASN A 259 26.41 -20.08 18.43
C ASN A 259 24.93 -19.98 18.03
N LEU A 260 24.10 -19.49 18.94
CA LEU A 260 22.71 -19.12 18.69
C LEU A 260 22.53 -17.63 18.91
N THR A 261 22.22 -16.88 17.87
CA THR A 261 21.99 -15.42 17.98
C THR A 261 20.50 -15.10 17.90
N PHE A 262 19.99 -14.34 18.87
CA PHE A 262 18.60 -13.88 18.90
C PHE A 262 18.52 -12.38 19.13
N ASN A 263 17.46 -11.74 18.61
CA ASN A 263 17.03 -10.45 19.14
C ASN A 263 16.48 -10.61 20.57
N ILE A 264 16.73 -9.66 21.47
CA ILE A 264 16.18 -9.65 22.84
C ILE A 264 14.65 -9.81 22.86
N VAL A 265 13.96 -9.23 21.87
CA VAL A 265 12.50 -9.35 21.71
C VAL A 265 12.06 -10.81 21.55
N ASN A 266 12.83 -11.64 20.85
CA ASN A 266 12.54 -13.08 20.70
C ASN A 266 12.73 -13.82 22.00
N LEU A 267 13.78 -13.46 22.75
CA LEU A 267 14.08 -14.09 24.01
C LEU A 267 12.98 -13.79 25.05
N ILE A 268 12.41 -12.58 25.00
CA ILE A 268 11.31 -12.20 25.88
C ILE A 268 9.99 -12.90 25.49
N SER A 269 9.74 -13.08 24.20
CA SER A 269 8.47 -13.63 23.72
C SER A 269 8.34 -15.14 23.82
N ILE A 270 9.45 -15.87 23.98
CA ILE A 270 9.47 -17.34 23.97
C ILE A 270 9.76 -17.85 25.38
N ASN A 271 8.93 -18.76 25.88
CA ASN A 271 9.18 -19.44 27.16
C ASN A 271 10.54 -20.16 27.15
N PHE A 272 11.36 -19.98 28.19
CA PHE A 272 12.69 -20.60 28.34
C PHE A 272 12.73 -22.14 28.43
N ASN A 273 11.58 -22.82 28.43
CA ASN A 273 11.50 -24.30 28.42
C ASN A 273 12.32 -24.98 27.30
N TRP A 274 12.44 -24.34 26.12
CA TRP A 274 13.26 -24.88 25.03
C TRP A 274 14.75 -24.92 25.39
N ILE A 275 15.22 -23.99 26.23
CA ILE A 275 16.60 -23.93 26.71
C ILE A 275 16.89 -25.06 27.69
N LYS A 276 15.93 -25.38 28.57
CA LYS A 276 16.03 -26.55 29.45
C LYS A 276 16.17 -27.82 28.64
N THR A 277 15.32 -27.99 27.63
CA THR A 277 15.33 -29.14 26.72
C THR A 277 16.65 -29.20 25.94
N LEU A 278 17.16 -28.05 25.50
CA LEU A 278 18.45 -27.95 24.83
C LEU A 278 19.58 -28.40 25.78
N ASN A 279 19.69 -27.82 26.98
CA ASN A 279 20.76 -28.12 27.93
C ASN A 279 20.86 -29.60 28.32
N VAL A 280 19.72 -30.25 28.59
CA VAL A 280 19.69 -31.67 29.00
C VAL A 280 20.32 -32.58 27.95
N ASN A 281 20.26 -32.19 26.68
CA ASN A 281 20.66 -33.01 25.54
C ASN A 281 21.96 -32.51 24.87
N LEU A 282 22.68 -31.57 25.50
CA LEU A 282 23.92 -31.03 24.95
C LEU A 282 25.15 -31.68 25.60
N ASP A 283 25.98 -32.32 24.78
CA ASP A 283 27.30 -32.82 25.20
C ASP A 283 28.39 -31.72 25.19
N LYS A 284 28.05 -30.53 24.67
CA LYS A 284 29.00 -29.43 24.45
C LYS A 284 28.43 -28.06 24.81
N LYS A 285 29.32 -27.09 25.03
CA LYS A 285 28.93 -25.71 25.34
C LYS A 285 28.41 -25.00 24.09
N ILE A 286 27.25 -24.34 24.21
CA ILE A 286 26.68 -23.46 23.19
C ILE A 286 26.67 -22.03 23.72
N LYS A 287 27.10 -21.08 22.89
CA LYS A 287 27.03 -19.66 23.16
C LYS A 287 25.72 -19.08 22.61
N ILE A 288 24.87 -18.56 23.49
CA ILE A 288 23.68 -17.81 23.09
C ILE A 288 24.04 -16.31 23.11
N VAL A 289 23.97 -15.70 21.94
CA VAL A 289 24.25 -14.29 21.69
C VAL A 289 22.93 -13.53 21.61
N ILE A 290 22.73 -12.58 22.51
CA ILE A 290 21.60 -11.65 22.46
C ILE A 290 22.07 -10.44 21.67
N GLN A 291 21.55 -10.29 20.46
CA GLN A 291 21.79 -9.13 19.62
C GLN A 291 20.74 -8.06 19.91
N GLU A 292 21.20 -6.86 20.26
CA GLU A 292 20.34 -5.68 20.31
C GLU A 292 19.94 -5.27 18.89
N ILE A 293 18.65 -5.07 18.66
CA ILE A 293 18.13 -4.50 17.42
C ILE A 293 17.68 -3.09 17.76
N TYR A 294 18.47 -2.07 17.42
CA TYR A 294 18.16 -0.63 17.53
C TYR A 294 17.89 -0.06 18.93
N TRP A 295 18.17 -0.78 20.02
CA TRP A 295 17.89 -0.33 21.39
C TRP A 295 19.18 -0.20 22.18
N SER A 296 20.00 0.78 21.84
CA SER A 296 21.19 1.15 22.64
C SER A 296 20.86 1.54 24.09
N ASP A 297 19.57 1.54 24.47
CA ASP A 297 19.05 2.14 25.70
C ASP A 297 18.21 1.15 26.54
N TYR A 298 18.15 -0.15 26.22
CA TYR A 298 17.44 -1.08 27.11
C TYR A 298 18.28 -1.35 28.36
N LYS A 299 17.96 -0.63 29.45
CA LYS A 299 18.72 -0.62 30.70
C LYS A 299 18.45 -1.82 31.64
N PHE A 300 17.77 -2.87 31.15
CA PHE A 300 17.42 -4.07 31.94
C PHE A 300 16.90 -3.74 33.37
N PRO A 301 15.88 -2.90 33.53
CA PRO A 301 15.50 -2.38 34.85
C PRO A 301 15.08 -3.49 35.84
N ILE A 302 15.29 -3.28 37.14
CA ILE A 302 15.01 -4.27 38.22
C ILE A 302 13.58 -4.84 38.16
N LYS A 303 12.60 -4.04 37.72
CA LYS A 303 11.21 -4.50 37.53
C LYS A 303 11.06 -5.71 36.60
N ASP A 304 12.00 -5.90 35.67
CA ASP A 304 11.98 -7.00 34.72
C ASP A 304 12.62 -8.27 35.29
N PHE A 305 13.18 -8.23 36.50
CA PHE A 305 13.83 -9.37 37.15
C PHE A 305 12.94 -10.61 37.20
N CYS A 306 11.65 -10.45 37.51
CA CYS A 306 10.73 -11.59 37.60
C CYS A 306 10.54 -12.34 36.26
N PHE A 307 10.79 -11.69 35.12
CA PHE A 307 10.82 -12.36 33.82
C PHE A 307 12.08 -13.22 33.66
N PHE A 308 13.21 -12.71 34.13
CA PHE A 308 14.50 -13.40 34.12
C PHE A 308 14.73 -14.27 35.36
N LYS A 309 13.76 -14.43 36.28
CA LYS A 309 13.95 -15.21 37.51
C LYS A 309 14.28 -16.68 37.20
N ASP A 310 13.63 -17.21 36.17
CA ASP A 310 13.84 -18.57 35.67
C ASP A 310 14.89 -18.59 34.54
N PHE A 311 15.67 -17.50 34.40
CA PHE A 311 16.71 -17.41 33.39
C PHE A 311 17.77 -18.47 33.66
N PRO A 312 17.98 -19.39 32.72
CA PRO A 312 18.70 -20.60 33.04
C PRO A 312 20.21 -20.38 33.11
N THR A 313 20.79 -20.75 34.26
CA THR A 313 22.24 -20.83 34.48
C THR A 313 22.74 -22.25 34.23
N TYR A 314 22.74 -22.64 32.97
CA TYR A 314 23.18 -23.99 32.60
C TYR A 314 24.68 -24.04 32.27
N LYS A 315 25.37 -25.07 32.78
CA LYS A 315 26.83 -25.28 32.57
C LYS A 315 27.23 -25.31 31.09
N ASN A 316 26.34 -25.83 30.23
CA ASN A 316 26.58 -25.98 28.80
C ASN A 316 26.07 -24.78 27.98
N ILE A 317 25.61 -23.70 28.60
CA ILE A 317 25.11 -22.52 27.89
C ILE A 317 25.85 -21.27 28.36
N ILE A 318 26.43 -20.55 27.40
CA ILE A 318 27.16 -19.30 27.62
C ILE A 318 26.34 -18.16 27.05
N TRP A 319 25.83 -17.29 27.91
CA TRP A 319 25.13 -16.08 27.52
C TRP A 319 26.10 -14.95 27.20
N THR A 320 25.84 -14.21 26.11
CA THR A 320 26.62 -13.02 25.72
C THR A 320 25.73 -11.98 25.03
N LEU A 321 26.03 -10.70 25.21
CA LEU A 321 25.43 -9.60 24.46
C LEU A 321 26.34 -9.29 23.28
N LYS A 322 25.74 -9.03 22.11
CA LYS A 322 26.50 -8.60 20.94
C LYS A 322 26.84 -7.13 21.10
N ASP A 323 28.14 -6.81 21.00
CA ASP A 323 28.68 -5.46 21.15
C ASP A 323 28.36 -4.84 22.53
N PRO A 324 28.83 -5.45 23.64
CA PRO A 324 28.65 -4.85 24.96
C PRO A 324 29.46 -3.55 24.98
N LYS A 325 28.81 -2.42 24.74
CA LYS A 325 29.35 -1.17 25.27
C LYS A 325 29.44 -1.37 26.77
N ILE A 326 30.57 -0.99 27.38
CA ILE A 326 30.70 -1.02 28.84
C ILE A 326 29.52 -0.23 29.40
N PHE A 327 28.63 -0.92 30.11
CA PHE A 327 27.49 -0.28 30.74
C PHE A 327 28.02 0.38 32.01
N VAL A 328 28.02 1.71 32.03
CA VAL A 328 28.46 2.50 33.19
C VAL A 328 27.63 2.13 34.43
N ASN A 329 26.33 1.89 34.24
CA ASN A 329 25.39 1.47 35.30
C ASN A 329 24.71 0.16 34.91
N CYS A 330 25.16 -0.96 35.48
CA CYS A 330 24.49 -2.25 35.33
C CYS A 330 23.35 -2.41 36.34
N SER A 331 22.29 -3.09 35.91
CA SER A 331 21.16 -3.42 36.77
C SER A 331 21.31 -4.78 37.44
N CYS A 332 20.55 -5.02 38.52
CA CYS A 332 20.47 -6.34 39.14
C CYS A 332 20.00 -7.43 38.15
N VAL A 333 19.23 -7.09 37.12
CA VAL A 333 18.81 -8.06 36.10
C VAL A 333 20.00 -8.51 35.25
N LEU A 334 20.86 -7.59 34.81
CA LEU A 334 22.08 -7.95 34.09
C LEU A 334 23.01 -8.80 34.95
N PHE A 335 23.19 -8.40 36.21
CA PHE A 335 23.96 -9.16 37.19
C PHE A 335 23.42 -10.59 37.39
N TRP A 336 22.10 -10.76 37.40
CA TRP A 336 21.45 -12.08 37.46
C TRP A 336 21.68 -12.92 36.21
N ILE A 337 21.54 -12.33 35.03
CA ILE A 337 21.72 -12.99 33.73
C ILE A 337 23.16 -13.49 33.54
N TYR A 338 24.16 -12.68 33.91
CA TYR A 338 25.57 -12.97 33.68
C TYR A 338 26.26 -13.68 34.83
N GLY A 339 25.72 -13.54 36.04
CA GLY A 339 26.42 -13.89 37.27
C GLY A 339 27.58 -12.94 37.57
N TYR A 340 28.08 -13.00 38.81
CA TYR A 340 29.12 -12.10 39.32
C TYR A 340 30.38 -12.08 38.42
N ASN A 341 30.96 -13.24 38.13
CA ASN A 341 32.27 -13.35 37.46
C ASN A 341 32.29 -12.82 36.02
N ARG A 342 31.16 -12.82 35.30
CA ARG A 342 31.10 -12.28 33.93
C ARG A 342 30.59 -10.85 33.88
N SER A 343 29.89 -10.41 34.91
CA SER A 343 29.41 -9.04 34.97
C SER A 343 30.56 -8.02 34.99
N SER A 344 31.72 -8.38 35.55
CA SER A 344 32.93 -7.55 35.50
C SER A 344 33.51 -7.32 34.11
N GLU A 345 33.13 -8.12 33.11
CA GLU A 345 33.54 -7.93 31.72
C GLU A 345 32.66 -6.91 30.99
N ILE A 346 31.47 -6.61 31.52
CA ILE A 346 30.41 -5.84 30.84
C ILE A 346 30.03 -4.56 31.61
N CYS A 347 30.22 -4.57 32.93
CA CYS A 347 29.82 -3.53 33.86
C CYS A 347 31.03 -2.82 34.46
N GLU A 348 31.04 -1.49 34.43
CA GLU A 348 32.14 -0.70 35.02
C GLU A 348 32.11 -0.73 36.56
N ASN A 349 30.92 -0.67 37.15
CA ASN A 349 30.71 -0.66 38.61
C ASN A 349 30.25 -2.02 39.16
N VAL A 350 31.17 -2.98 39.24
CA VAL A 350 30.88 -4.33 39.80
C VAL A 350 30.47 -4.28 41.29
N HIS A 351 30.85 -3.22 42.01
CA HIS A 351 30.46 -3.03 43.41
C HIS A 351 28.95 -2.96 43.61
N ASP A 352 28.18 -2.52 42.61
CA ASP A 352 26.71 -2.48 42.63
C ASP A 352 26.10 -3.89 42.62
N TYR A 353 26.84 -4.95 42.30
CA TYR A 353 26.35 -6.32 42.44
C TYR A 353 26.00 -6.64 43.90
N LYS A 354 26.81 -6.19 44.85
CA LYS A 354 26.61 -6.47 46.28
C LYS A 354 25.38 -5.75 46.86
N THR A 355 24.88 -4.71 46.17
CA THR A 355 23.67 -3.99 46.58
C THR A 355 22.38 -4.66 46.08
N CYS A 356 22.49 -5.66 45.19
CA CYS A 356 21.36 -6.44 44.69
C CYS A 356 20.94 -7.53 45.68
N ASP A 357 19.90 -7.26 46.48
CA ASP A 357 19.23 -8.28 47.31
C ASP A 357 18.33 -9.18 46.44
N PHE A 358 18.96 -10.17 45.77
CA PHE A 358 18.27 -11.11 44.89
C PHE A 358 17.15 -11.88 45.60
N SER A 359 17.32 -12.22 46.88
CA SER A 359 16.31 -12.94 47.66
C SER A 359 15.05 -12.10 47.83
N SER A 360 15.20 -10.82 48.20
CA SER A 360 14.08 -9.88 48.30
C SER A 360 13.40 -9.64 46.95
N ILE A 361 14.17 -9.48 45.87
CA ILE A 361 13.61 -9.30 44.52
C ILE A 361 12.87 -10.57 44.08
N LEU A 362 13.41 -11.77 44.35
CA LEU A 362 12.80 -13.04 43.97
C LEU A 362 11.51 -13.33 44.75
N ASN A 363 11.44 -12.95 46.03
CA ASN A 363 10.22 -13.06 46.83
C ASN A 363 9.09 -12.17 46.30
N LYS A 364 9.42 -10.99 45.73
CA LYS A 364 8.44 -10.14 45.02
C LYS A 364 7.90 -10.79 43.73
N CYS A 365 8.52 -11.87 43.25
CA CYS A 365 8.12 -12.59 42.05
C CYS A 365 7.19 -13.80 42.31
N ILE A 366 6.79 -14.07 43.55
CA ILE A 366 5.94 -15.22 43.91
C ILE A 366 4.51 -15.05 43.38
N ASP A 367 3.93 -13.84 43.53
CA ASP A 367 2.60 -13.49 42.98
C ASP A 367 2.64 -13.05 41.51
N TYR A 368 3.82 -13.15 40.90
CA TYR A 368 4.04 -12.68 39.54
C TYR A 368 3.46 -13.68 38.54
N ASN A 369 2.30 -13.32 37.99
CA ASN A 369 1.76 -14.03 36.85
C ASN A 369 2.49 -13.52 35.58
N PRO A 370 3.30 -14.36 34.88
CA PRO A 370 3.99 -13.95 33.67
C PRO A 370 3.02 -13.52 32.55
N ARG A 371 1.74 -13.95 32.59
CA ARG A 371 0.69 -13.48 31.68
C ARG A 371 0.18 -12.07 32.01
N LYS A 372 0.34 -11.59 33.24
CA LYS A 372 -0.01 -10.22 33.68
C LYS A 372 1.13 -9.22 33.48
N PHE A 373 2.32 -9.66 33.05
CA PHE A 373 3.42 -8.76 32.75
C PHE A 373 3.19 -8.02 31.43
N VAL A 374 2.43 -6.94 31.55
CA VAL A 374 2.03 -6.00 30.49
C VAL A 374 2.96 -4.77 30.46
N PHE A 375 4.09 -4.79 31.18
CA PHE A 375 4.90 -3.56 31.41
C PHE A 375 6.33 -3.53 30.82
N ILE A 376 6.49 -4.14 29.65
CA ILE A 376 6.98 -3.42 28.45
C ILE A 376 5.99 -3.75 27.35
N GLN A 377 4.70 -3.61 27.66
CA GLN A 377 3.66 -3.54 26.67
C GLN A 377 3.15 -2.12 26.53
N LYS A 378 3.52 -1.15 27.39
CA LYS A 378 3.07 0.26 27.29
C LYS A 378 3.94 1.10 26.34
N GLU A 379 5.26 0.91 26.40
CA GLU A 379 6.22 1.44 25.40
C GLU A 379 6.28 0.52 24.16
N TYR A 380 6.03 -0.78 24.36
CA TYR A 380 5.60 -1.69 23.30
C TYR A 380 4.09 -1.58 23.02
N LEU A 381 3.34 -0.57 23.51
CA LEU A 381 1.96 -0.25 23.06
C LEU A 381 2.06 0.92 22.11
N LEU A 382 2.97 1.86 22.39
CA LEU A 382 3.60 2.71 21.39
C LEU A 382 4.28 1.90 20.26
N ASN A 383 4.73 0.66 20.50
CA ASN A 383 5.09 -0.32 19.44
C ASN A 383 4.08 -1.50 19.25
N GLN A 384 2.95 -1.58 19.97
CA GLN A 384 1.78 -2.36 19.53
C GLN A 384 1.07 -1.54 18.47
N ASP A 385 1.33 -0.24 18.38
CA ASP A 385 1.13 0.46 17.12
C ASP A 385 1.90 -0.20 16.00
N PHE A 386 3.04 -0.88 16.22
CA PHE A 386 3.77 -1.63 15.19
C PHE A 386 3.19 -3.04 14.89
N GLU A 387 2.56 -3.71 15.85
CA GLU A 387 1.85 -4.98 15.59
C GLU A 387 0.44 -4.73 15.03
N LYS A 388 -0.28 -3.77 15.61
CA LYS A 388 -1.46 -3.19 14.99
C LYS A 388 -1.11 -2.57 13.65
N THR A 389 0.06 -1.93 13.42
CA THR A 389 0.41 -1.42 12.08
C THR A 389 0.56 -2.56 11.10
N LYS A 390 0.95 -3.77 11.50
CA LYS A 390 0.97 -4.92 10.59
C LYS A 390 -0.44 -5.41 10.25
N ASP A 391 -1.34 -5.47 11.24
CA ASP A 391 -2.76 -5.75 11.00
C ASP A 391 -3.45 -4.60 10.23
N PHE A 392 -3.01 -3.37 10.42
CA PHE A 392 -3.47 -2.19 9.69
C PHE A 392 -2.82 -2.08 8.32
N ASN A 393 -1.61 -2.59 8.11
CA ASN A 393 -0.98 -2.71 6.78
C ASN A 393 -1.70 -3.79 5.99
N PHE A 394 -2.11 -4.87 6.66
CA PHE A 394 -3.00 -5.88 6.10
C PHE A 394 -4.36 -5.28 5.75
N LEU A 395 -4.99 -4.54 6.69
CA LEU A 395 -6.24 -3.82 6.44
C LEU A 395 -6.09 -2.80 5.31
N GLY A 396 -5.01 -2.03 5.29
CA GLY A 396 -4.69 -1.04 4.25
C GLY A 396 -4.52 -1.69 2.89
N SER A 397 -3.79 -2.82 2.82
CA SER A 397 -3.72 -3.62 1.59
C SER A 397 -5.08 -4.17 1.16
N TRP A 398 -5.95 -4.61 2.09
CA TRP A 398 -7.32 -5.02 1.79
C TRP A 398 -8.19 -3.86 1.29
N VAL A 399 -8.11 -2.70 1.94
CA VAL A 399 -8.80 -1.47 1.54
C VAL A 399 -8.35 -1.08 0.13
N LYS A 400 -7.04 -1.08 -0.15
CA LYS A 400 -6.50 -0.86 -1.49
C LYS A 400 -7.03 -1.83 -2.52
N GLN A 401 -7.10 -3.12 -2.18
CA GLN A 401 -7.65 -4.13 -3.07
C GLN A 401 -9.14 -3.84 -3.38
N VAL A 402 -9.93 -3.50 -2.36
CA VAL A 402 -11.33 -3.09 -2.54
C VAL A 402 -11.43 -1.84 -3.42
N ILE A 403 -10.59 -0.83 -3.18
CA ILE A 403 -10.55 0.40 -4.00
C ILE A 403 -10.24 0.07 -5.45
N GLN A 404 -9.25 -0.78 -5.71
CA GLN A 404 -8.84 -1.17 -7.07
C GLN A 404 -9.99 -1.83 -7.86
N PHE A 405 -10.89 -2.56 -7.19
CA PHE A 405 -12.06 -3.16 -7.83
C PHE A 405 -13.26 -2.19 -7.89
N VAL A 406 -13.54 -1.45 -6.82
CA VAL A 406 -14.74 -0.62 -6.70
C VAL A 406 -14.62 0.68 -7.49
N VAL A 407 -13.45 1.32 -7.53
CA VAL A 407 -13.26 2.61 -8.23
C VAL A 407 -13.52 2.50 -9.73
N PRO A 408 -12.97 1.53 -10.49
CA PRO A 408 -13.29 1.38 -11.91
C PRO A 408 -14.79 1.17 -12.16
N LEU A 409 -15.44 0.31 -11.37
CA LEU A 409 -16.87 0.05 -11.48
C LEU A 409 -17.70 1.32 -11.21
N ALA A 410 -17.35 2.06 -10.15
CA ALA A 410 -17.98 3.33 -9.81
C ALA A 410 -17.75 4.40 -10.89
N CYS A 411 -16.55 4.46 -11.49
CA CYS A 411 -16.22 5.40 -12.56
C CYS A 411 -16.96 5.08 -13.87
N ILE A 412 -17.02 3.81 -14.28
CA ILE A 412 -17.73 3.37 -15.49
C ILE A 412 -19.23 3.66 -15.34
N THR A 413 -19.81 3.29 -14.20
CA THR A 413 -21.22 3.59 -13.91
C THR A 413 -21.48 5.09 -13.86
N GLY A 414 -20.59 5.86 -13.22
CA GLY A 414 -20.67 7.32 -13.17
C GLY A 414 -20.56 7.99 -14.54
N LEU A 415 -19.65 7.54 -15.40
CA LEU A 415 -19.53 8.01 -16.79
C LEU A 415 -20.82 7.78 -17.56
N PHE A 416 -21.34 6.55 -17.54
CA PHE A 416 -22.57 6.20 -18.24
C PHE A 416 -23.76 7.06 -17.76
N ILE A 417 -23.93 7.17 -16.45
CA ILE A 417 -25.00 7.95 -15.82
C ILE A 417 -24.89 9.44 -16.20
N ASN A 418 -23.70 10.03 -16.16
CA ASN A 418 -23.51 11.44 -16.48
C ASN A 418 -23.66 11.74 -17.98
N ILE A 419 -23.22 10.85 -18.87
CA ILE A 419 -23.46 10.97 -20.32
C ILE A 419 -24.96 10.96 -20.61
N LEU A 420 -25.68 9.99 -20.04
CA LEU A 420 -27.14 9.91 -20.15
C LEU A 420 -27.82 11.18 -19.63
N ASN A 421 -27.35 11.70 -18.50
CA ASN A 421 -27.87 12.94 -17.92
C ASN A 421 -27.66 14.13 -18.88
N VAL A 422 -26.46 14.28 -19.46
CA VAL A 422 -26.16 15.29 -20.49
C VAL A 422 -27.16 15.21 -21.65
N LEU A 423 -27.39 14.02 -22.19
CA LEU A 423 -28.34 13.82 -23.31
C LEU A 423 -29.77 14.24 -22.93
N VAL A 424 -30.25 13.83 -21.74
CA VAL A 424 -31.59 14.19 -21.26
C VAL A 424 -31.72 15.68 -20.98
N VAL A 425 -30.70 16.32 -20.38
CA VAL A 425 -30.70 17.76 -20.12
C VAL A 425 -30.70 18.55 -21.42
N LEU A 426 -29.89 18.18 -22.41
CA LEU A 426 -29.85 18.86 -23.72
C LEU A 426 -31.21 18.82 -24.41
N LYS A 427 -31.86 17.65 -24.46
CA LYS A 427 -33.22 17.49 -24.99
C LYS A 427 -34.24 18.32 -24.21
N THR A 428 -34.09 18.39 -22.89
CA THR A 428 -34.99 19.20 -22.04
C THR A 428 -34.80 20.70 -22.28
N LEU A 429 -33.55 21.16 -22.45
CA LEU A 429 -33.23 22.54 -22.79
C LEU A 429 -33.81 22.95 -24.14
N GLU A 430 -33.76 22.07 -25.14
CA GLU A 430 -34.35 22.30 -26.46
C GLU A 430 -35.87 22.52 -26.36
N ILE A 431 -36.58 21.63 -25.67
CA ILE A 431 -38.04 21.75 -25.45
C ILE A 431 -38.39 23.03 -24.70
N LEU A 432 -37.61 23.42 -23.69
CA LEU A 432 -37.86 24.65 -22.92
C LEU A 432 -37.60 25.92 -23.73
N LYS A 433 -36.62 25.90 -24.64
CA LYS A 433 -36.38 27.01 -25.60
C LYS A 433 -37.59 27.21 -26.50
N ILE A 434 -38.14 26.12 -27.05
CA ILE A 434 -39.35 26.16 -27.88
C ILE A 434 -40.53 26.77 -27.11
N LYS A 435 -40.69 26.40 -25.83
CA LYS A 435 -41.77 26.90 -24.96
C LYS A 435 -41.56 28.32 -24.41
N LYS A 436 -40.44 28.99 -24.71
CA LYS A 436 -40.07 30.30 -24.13
C LYS A 436 -40.06 30.36 -22.59
N GLU A 437 -39.86 29.23 -21.90
CA GLU A 437 -39.79 29.16 -20.43
C GLU A 437 -38.38 29.55 -19.91
N SER A 438 -38.06 30.84 -19.93
CA SER A 438 -36.70 31.34 -19.64
C SER A 438 -36.22 31.08 -18.20
N LYS A 439 -37.12 31.08 -17.20
CA LYS A 439 -36.76 30.98 -15.77
C LYS A 439 -36.13 29.63 -15.41
N ASN A 440 -36.59 28.54 -16.03
CA ASN A 440 -36.10 27.19 -15.74
C ASN A 440 -34.77 26.88 -16.45
N CYS A 441 -34.45 27.59 -17.53
CA CYS A 441 -33.28 27.35 -18.38
C CYS A 441 -31.95 27.38 -17.61
N LEU A 442 -31.84 28.24 -16.58
CA LEU A 442 -30.62 28.36 -15.78
C LEU A 442 -30.30 27.07 -15.00
N ILE A 443 -31.29 26.45 -14.34
CA ILE A 443 -31.08 25.21 -13.58
C ILE A 443 -30.54 24.12 -14.50
N TYR A 444 -31.14 23.94 -15.68
CA TYR A 444 -30.70 22.91 -16.61
C TYR A 444 -29.30 23.19 -17.17
N LYS A 445 -28.93 24.45 -17.41
CA LYS A 445 -27.54 24.79 -17.78
C LYS A 445 -26.57 24.39 -16.68
N LEU A 446 -26.89 24.69 -15.42
CA LEU A 446 -26.06 24.27 -14.28
C LEU A 446 -25.99 22.74 -14.15
N MET A 447 -27.12 22.04 -14.31
CA MET A 447 -27.17 20.58 -14.31
C MET A 447 -26.31 19.98 -15.44
N LEU A 448 -26.33 20.60 -16.63
CA LEU A 448 -25.51 20.20 -17.78
C LEU A 448 -24.02 20.33 -17.46
N TYR A 449 -23.59 21.51 -17.01
CA TYR A 449 -22.18 21.74 -16.64
C TYR A 449 -21.72 20.80 -15.53
N ASN A 450 -22.55 20.58 -14.52
CA ASN A 450 -22.22 19.67 -13.43
C ASN A 450 -22.08 18.21 -13.92
N SER A 451 -22.95 17.77 -14.84
CA SER A 451 -22.88 16.42 -15.41
C SER A 451 -21.64 16.23 -16.28
N ILE A 452 -21.24 17.25 -17.05
CA ILE A 452 -20.00 17.22 -17.84
C ILE A 452 -18.78 17.12 -16.92
N ASN A 453 -18.71 17.95 -15.87
CA ASN A 453 -17.59 17.92 -14.93
C ASN A 453 -17.53 16.61 -14.15
N ASN A 454 -18.67 16.06 -13.72
CA ASN A 454 -18.73 14.75 -13.08
C ASN A 454 -18.26 13.64 -14.03
N GLY A 455 -18.64 13.71 -15.31
CA GLY A 455 -18.16 12.78 -16.34
C GLY A 455 -16.65 12.86 -16.52
N LEU A 456 -16.10 14.07 -16.66
CA LEU A 456 -14.64 14.28 -16.76
C LEU A 456 -13.91 13.79 -15.50
N TYR A 457 -14.47 14.02 -14.31
CA TYR A 457 -13.90 13.54 -13.06
C TYR A 457 -13.85 12.00 -13.02
N CYS A 458 -14.95 11.33 -13.37
CA CYS A 458 -14.98 9.86 -13.46
C CYS A 458 -14.01 9.33 -14.52
N PHE A 459 -13.83 10.04 -15.64
CA PHE A 459 -12.86 9.68 -16.67
C PHE A 459 -11.42 9.73 -16.15
N VAL A 460 -11.03 10.83 -15.50
CA VAL A 460 -9.70 10.98 -14.90
C VAL A 460 -9.45 9.91 -13.83
N MET A 461 -10.44 9.67 -12.95
CA MET A 461 -10.33 8.67 -11.89
C MET A 461 -10.28 7.23 -12.40
N LEU A 462 -10.75 6.94 -13.63
CA LEU A 462 -10.62 5.61 -14.23
C LEU A 462 -9.14 5.21 -14.40
N PHE A 463 -8.28 6.17 -14.77
CA PHE A 463 -6.86 5.94 -14.99
C PHE A 463 -6.02 5.93 -13.71
N HIS A 464 -6.56 6.45 -12.60
CA HIS A 464 -5.92 6.36 -11.28
C HIS A 464 -5.57 4.91 -10.91
N VAL A 465 -6.39 3.94 -11.33
CA VAL A 465 -6.18 2.52 -11.05
C VAL A 465 -4.90 1.96 -11.69
N ILE A 466 -4.40 2.56 -12.77
CA ILE A 466 -3.12 2.17 -13.40
C ILE A 466 -1.94 2.43 -12.45
N ASN A 467 -2.07 3.43 -11.57
CA ASN A 467 -1.05 3.84 -10.63
C ASN A 467 -1.22 3.17 -9.25
N MET A 468 -2.27 2.37 -9.05
CA MET A 468 -2.49 1.63 -7.80
C MET A 468 -1.76 0.29 -7.79
N CYS A 469 -0.98 0.06 -6.74
CA CYS A 469 -0.33 -1.21 -6.46
C CYS A 469 -0.90 -1.89 -5.20
N PRO A 470 -1.67 -2.99 -5.32
CA PRO A 470 -2.06 -3.79 -4.17
C PRO A 470 -0.88 -4.65 -3.70
N ILE A 471 -0.20 -4.27 -2.61
CA ILE A 471 0.88 -5.09 -2.02
C ILE A 471 0.29 -6.19 -1.13
N PHE A 472 -0.55 -7.06 -1.69
CA PHE A 472 -1.00 -8.26 -1.01
C PHE A 472 -0.38 -9.48 -1.70
N ASN A 473 0.41 -10.27 -0.95
CA ASN A 473 1.09 -11.48 -1.44
C ASN A 473 2.10 -11.30 -2.59
N GLY A 474 2.66 -10.10 -2.77
CA GLY A 474 3.58 -9.82 -3.88
C GLY A 474 2.88 -9.75 -5.24
N MET A 475 1.57 -9.46 -5.26
CA MET A 475 0.85 -9.22 -6.50
C MET A 475 1.28 -7.91 -7.17
N TYR A 476 1.33 -8.00 -8.50
CA TYR A 476 1.69 -7.03 -9.52
C TYR A 476 1.44 -5.55 -9.18
N CYS A 477 2.54 -4.82 -8.97
CA CYS A 477 2.61 -3.46 -9.50
C CYS A 477 2.73 -3.55 -11.02
N PHE A 478 1.89 -2.82 -11.75
CA PHE A 478 2.12 -2.65 -13.17
C PHE A 478 3.38 -1.80 -13.37
N GLU A 479 4.33 -2.26 -14.18
CA GLU A 479 5.62 -1.59 -14.41
C GLU A 479 5.42 -0.15 -14.89
N ALA A 480 4.40 0.09 -15.73
CA ALA A 480 4.11 1.45 -16.19
C ALA A 480 3.78 2.40 -15.03
N GLY A 481 3.13 1.91 -13.96
CA GLY A 481 2.81 2.71 -12.77
C GLY A 481 4.05 3.18 -11.99
N GLN A 482 5.21 2.54 -12.20
CA GLN A 482 6.48 2.95 -11.59
C GLN A 482 7.22 4.02 -12.40
N THR A 483 6.85 4.20 -13.68
CA THR A 483 7.51 5.18 -14.54
C THR A 483 7.31 6.60 -14.05
N VAL A 484 8.33 7.45 -14.27
CA VAL A 484 8.26 8.89 -13.93
C VAL A 484 7.04 9.55 -14.59
N TYR A 485 6.69 9.13 -15.82
CA TYR A 485 5.51 9.65 -16.53
C TYR A 485 4.20 9.28 -15.84
N ALA A 486 4.05 8.05 -15.35
CA ALA A 486 2.86 7.64 -14.61
C ALA A 486 2.75 8.40 -13.27
N GLN A 487 3.88 8.65 -12.60
CA GLN A 487 3.92 9.50 -11.41
C GLN A 487 3.49 10.94 -11.72
N TYR A 488 3.98 11.55 -12.81
CA TYR A 488 3.52 12.87 -13.25
C TYR A 488 2.04 12.90 -13.58
N TYR A 489 1.52 11.86 -14.25
CA TYR A 489 0.09 11.73 -14.54
C TYR A 489 -0.73 11.67 -13.26
N GLU A 490 -0.32 10.84 -12.29
CA GLU A 490 -0.97 10.75 -10.98
C GLU A 490 -1.04 12.12 -10.29
N ILE A 491 0.08 12.85 -10.26
CA ILE A 491 0.17 14.15 -9.58
C ILE A 491 -0.67 15.21 -10.31
N LEU A 492 -0.44 15.39 -11.61
CA LEU A 492 -1.03 16.50 -12.37
C LEU A 492 -2.49 16.24 -12.74
N MET A 493 -2.80 15.04 -13.23
CA MET A 493 -4.12 14.72 -13.75
C MET A 493 -5.03 14.19 -12.66
N VAL A 494 -4.60 13.19 -11.90
CA VAL A 494 -5.47 12.55 -10.90
C VAL A 494 -5.61 13.43 -9.65
N ASP A 495 -4.51 13.75 -8.99
CA ASP A 495 -4.54 14.48 -7.72
C ASP A 495 -4.92 15.94 -7.93
N PHE A 496 -4.21 16.68 -8.78
CA PHE A 496 -4.45 18.11 -8.97
C PHE A 496 -5.72 18.41 -9.79
N PHE A 497 -5.77 17.98 -11.06
CA PHE A 497 -6.90 18.28 -11.94
C PHE A 497 -8.19 17.58 -11.50
N GLY A 498 -8.10 16.33 -11.04
CA GLY A 498 -9.23 15.61 -10.44
C GLY A 498 -9.80 16.33 -9.21
N SER A 499 -8.96 16.86 -8.32
CA SER A 499 -9.43 17.66 -7.17
C SER A 499 -10.08 18.98 -7.61
N CYS A 500 -9.54 19.65 -8.62
CA CYS A 500 -10.16 20.85 -9.20
C CYS A 500 -11.57 20.56 -9.75
N LEU A 501 -11.73 19.46 -10.49
CA LEU A 501 -13.04 19.00 -10.98
C LEU A 501 -13.99 18.66 -9.83
N LYS A 502 -13.52 17.98 -8.79
CA LYS A 502 -14.29 17.68 -7.58
C LYS A 502 -14.78 18.97 -6.90
N SER A 503 -13.91 19.94 -6.64
CA SER A 503 -14.31 21.22 -6.04
C SER A 503 -15.31 21.98 -6.92
N HIS A 504 -15.10 21.99 -8.24
CA HIS A 504 -16.01 22.63 -9.18
C HIS A 504 -17.41 21.98 -9.16
N THR A 505 -17.50 20.65 -9.15
CA THR A 505 -18.79 19.92 -9.09
C THR A 505 -19.51 20.13 -7.76
N ASN A 506 -18.79 20.20 -6.64
CA ASN A 506 -19.36 20.52 -5.33
C ASN A 506 -19.96 21.93 -5.30
N ILE A 507 -19.24 22.92 -5.85
CA ILE A 507 -19.74 24.29 -5.92
C ILE A 507 -20.95 24.39 -6.87
N LEU A 508 -20.91 23.75 -8.04
CA LEU A 508 -22.07 23.70 -8.93
C LEU A 508 -23.28 23.05 -8.25
N SER A 509 -23.06 21.98 -7.49
CA SER A 509 -24.11 21.32 -6.71
C SER A 509 -24.70 22.24 -5.64
N MET A 510 -23.87 23.01 -4.94
CA MET A 510 -24.29 24.05 -3.99
C MET A 510 -25.14 25.11 -4.69
N ILE A 511 -24.68 25.66 -5.82
CA ILE A 511 -25.43 26.65 -6.60
C ILE A 511 -26.76 26.08 -7.09
N ILE A 512 -26.80 24.83 -7.57
CA ILE A 512 -28.04 24.15 -7.98
C ILE A 512 -29.00 24.01 -6.80
N SER A 513 -28.52 23.71 -5.59
CA SER A 513 -29.37 23.67 -4.40
C SER A 513 -29.92 25.04 -4.03
N LEU A 514 -29.07 26.08 -4.00
CA LEU A 514 -29.49 27.46 -3.73
C LEU A 514 -30.49 27.99 -4.77
N VAL A 515 -30.29 27.71 -6.06
CA VAL A 515 -31.23 28.12 -7.10
C VAL A 515 -32.57 27.39 -6.96
N ARG A 516 -32.57 26.10 -6.60
CA ARG A 516 -33.80 25.35 -6.30
C ARG A 516 -34.53 25.95 -5.10
N TYR A 517 -33.80 26.27 -4.03
CA TYR A 517 -34.35 26.94 -2.85
C TYR A 517 -35.02 28.27 -3.22
N VAL A 518 -34.32 29.14 -3.97
CA VAL A 518 -34.86 30.43 -4.43
C VAL A 518 -36.08 30.28 -5.33
N MET A 519 -36.15 29.22 -6.13
CA MET A 519 -37.32 28.95 -6.96
C MET A 519 -38.54 28.49 -6.15
N LEU A 520 -38.32 27.84 -5.00
CA LEU A 520 -39.37 27.42 -4.08
C LEU A 520 -39.83 28.57 -3.17
N ASP A 521 -38.91 29.40 -2.68
CA ASP A 521 -39.20 30.48 -1.72
C ASP A 521 -38.91 31.86 -2.33
N LYS A 522 -39.81 32.30 -3.21
CA LYS A 522 -39.67 33.55 -3.96
C LYS A 522 -39.65 34.79 -3.08
N GLU A 523 -40.22 34.74 -1.88
CA GLU A 523 -40.32 35.89 -0.96
C GLU A 523 -39.13 35.98 0.01
N SER A 524 -38.25 34.97 0.03
CA SER A 524 -37.09 34.99 0.91
C SER A 524 -36.11 36.14 0.59
N LYS A 525 -35.48 36.73 1.60
CA LYS A 525 -34.41 37.75 1.41
C LYS A 525 -33.29 37.25 0.48
N ILE A 526 -33.00 35.95 0.51
CA ILE A 526 -32.00 35.28 -0.33
C ILE A 526 -32.41 35.32 -1.82
N SER A 527 -33.70 35.14 -2.13
CA SER A 527 -34.21 35.25 -3.51
C SER A 527 -33.93 36.64 -4.07
N HIS A 528 -34.21 37.69 -3.29
CA HIS A 528 -33.99 39.07 -3.68
C HIS A 528 -32.52 39.37 -3.91
N PHE A 529 -31.63 38.82 -3.07
CA PHE A 529 -30.19 38.93 -3.26
C PHE A 529 -29.72 38.27 -4.56
N ILE A 530 -30.15 37.03 -4.86
CA ILE A 530 -29.77 36.34 -6.11
C ILE A 530 -30.33 37.04 -7.34
N ILE A 531 -31.56 37.57 -7.27
CA ILE A 531 -32.15 38.37 -8.35
C ILE A 531 -31.33 39.65 -8.57
N ARG A 532 -30.84 40.29 -7.50
CA ARG A 532 -29.96 41.47 -7.59
C ARG A 532 -28.63 41.12 -8.27
N ILE A 533 -28.03 39.97 -7.96
CA ILE A 533 -26.82 39.49 -8.65
C ILE A 533 -27.09 39.25 -10.14
N LYS A 534 -28.23 38.62 -10.50
CA LYS A 534 -28.60 38.41 -11.91
C LYS A 534 -28.75 39.71 -12.71
N LYS A 535 -29.11 40.81 -12.05
CA LYS A 535 -29.25 42.13 -12.68
C LYS A 535 -27.92 42.78 -13.07
N PHE A 536 -26.77 42.25 -12.62
CA PHE A 536 -25.47 42.67 -13.17
C PHE A 536 -25.39 42.28 -14.65
N LYS A 537 -25.78 43.21 -15.53
CA LYS A 537 -25.69 43.06 -16.99
C LYS A 537 -24.26 43.18 -17.49
N ASN A 538 -23.37 43.82 -16.73
CA ASN A 538 -22.00 44.06 -17.15
C ASN A 538 -21.25 42.73 -17.39
N LEU A 539 -20.92 42.48 -18.66
CA LEU A 539 -20.18 41.29 -19.11
C LEU A 539 -18.83 41.21 -18.40
N PHE A 540 -18.17 42.36 -18.19
CA PHE A 540 -16.88 42.45 -17.52
C PHE A 540 -16.92 41.87 -16.10
N LEU A 541 -17.93 42.24 -15.30
CA LEU A 541 -18.08 41.73 -13.93
C LEU A 541 -18.33 40.22 -13.90
N LYS A 542 -19.05 39.68 -14.90
CA LYS A 542 -19.25 38.22 -15.02
C LYS A 542 -17.95 37.51 -15.33
N CYS A 543 -17.18 38.01 -16.30
CA CYS A 543 -15.88 37.45 -16.64
C CYS A 543 -14.93 37.50 -15.44
N LEU A 544 -14.85 38.64 -14.75
CA LEU A 544 -14.02 38.80 -13.54
C LEU A 544 -14.45 37.83 -12.44
N PHE A 545 -15.75 37.68 -12.20
CA PHE A 545 -16.27 36.72 -11.23
C PHE A 545 -15.86 35.27 -11.58
N PHE A 546 -15.98 34.87 -12.86
CA PHE A 546 -15.54 33.55 -13.29
C PHE A 546 -14.02 33.36 -13.16
N ILE A 547 -13.22 34.37 -13.49
CA ILE A 547 -11.75 34.33 -13.33
C ILE A 547 -11.38 34.15 -11.86
N ILE A 548 -11.91 34.98 -10.97
CA ILE A 548 -11.68 34.88 -9.52
C ILE A 548 -12.12 33.51 -9.01
N PHE A 549 -13.26 33.02 -9.50
CA PHE A 549 -13.82 31.73 -9.10
C PHE A 549 -12.90 30.56 -9.49
N TYR A 550 -12.46 30.49 -10.74
CA TYR A 550 -11.54 29.44 -11.20
C TYR A 550 -10.16 29.58 -10.55
N PHE A 551 -9.69 30.80 -10.31
CA PHE A 551 -8.46 31.06 -9.59
C PHE A 551 -8.53 30.55 -8.15
N LEU A 552 -9.65 30.74 -7.43
CA LEU A 552 -9.86 30.18 -6.10
C LEU A 552 -9.88 28.64 -6.12
N ILE A 553 -10.51 28.01 -7.11
CA ILE A 553 -10.48 26.55 -7.26
C ILE A 553 -9.04 26.07 -7.50
N PHE A 554 -8.30 26.77 -8.36
CA PHE A 554 -6.90 26.45 -8.64
C PHE A 554 -6.03 26.59 -7.39
N LEU A 555 -6.10 27.74 -6.70
CA LEU A 555 -5.33 28.03 -5.50
C LEU A 555 -5.63 27.05 -4.37
N THR A 556 -6.90 26.68 -4.18
CA THR A 556 -7.27 25.73 -3.12
C THR A 556 -6.70 24.35 -3.35
N ASN A 557 -6.40 23.95 -4.59
CA ASN A 557 -5.88 22.62 -4.90
C ASN A 557 -4.37 22.59 -5.21
N ILE A 558 -3.67 23.73 -5.14
CA ILE A 558 -2.24 23.81 -5.45
C ILE A 558 -1.37 23.04 -4.45
N ASP A 559 -1.89 22.76 -3.26
CA ASP A 559 -1.24 21.90 -2.25
C ASP A 559 -0.92 20.52 -2.80
N LYS A 560 -1.76 19.97 -3.70
CA LYS A 560 -1.54 18.66 -4.33
C LYS A 560 -0.26 18.62 -5.15
N LEU A 561 0.10 19.72 -5.80
CA LEU A 561 1.36 19.85 -6.53
C LEU A 561 2.53 19.97 -5.55
N ASN A 562 2.39 20.83 -4.53
CA ASN A 562 3.47 21.12 -3.59
C ASN A 562 3.82 19.96 -2.64
N GLN A 563 2.85 19.11 -2.30
CA GLN A 563 3.06 17.95 -1.45
C GLN A 563 3.65 16.76 -2.21
N SER A 564 3.65 16.81 -3.53
CA SER A 564 4.10 15.69 -4.35
C SER A 564 5.62 15.64 -4.50
N VAL A 565 6.21 14.45 -4.40
CA VAL A 565 7.65 14.22 -4.50
C VAL A 565 7.88 13.08 -5.48
N ILE A 566 8.34 13.41 -6.67
CA ILE A 566 8.66 12.40 -7.68
C ILE A 566 9.82 11.57 -7.18
N ASN A 567 9.62 10.26 -7.16
CA ASN A 567 10.68 9.35 -6.79
C ASN A 567 11.55 9.09 -8.01
N TYR A 568 12.58 9.92 -8.18
CA TYR A 568 13.62 9.74 -9.19
C TYR A 568 14.59 8.58 -8.88
N LYS A 569 14.37 7.80 -7.81
CA LYS A 569 15.13 6.56 -7.57
C LYS A 569 14.67 5.47 -8.55
N THR A 570 14.91 5.71 -9.83
CA THR A 570 14.89 4.69 -10.88
C THR A 570 16.17 3.89 -10.92
N ASP A 571 17.19 4.19 -10.09
CA ASP A 571 18.53 3.57 -10.21
C ASP A 571 18.99 2.84 -8.93
N GLU A 572 18.44 3.19 -7.76
CA GLU A 572 18.56 2.39 -6.54
C GLU A 572 17.37 1.44 -6.46
N TRP A 573 17.37 0.46 -7.37
CA TRP A 573 16.33 -0.55 -7.48
C TRP A 573 16.21 -1.35 -6.18
N TRP A 574 14.98 -1.44 -5.69
CA TRP A 574 14.51 -2.40 -4.70
C TRP A 574 15.49 -2.56 -3.54
N ASP A 575 15.56 -1.57 -2.65
CA ASP A 575 15.99 -1.87 -1.30
C ASP A 575 14.98 -2.87 -0.72
N PRO A 576 15.34 -4.16 -0.56
CA PRO A 576 14.40 -5.18 -0.11
C PRO A 576 13.99 -4.97 1.36
N GLU A 577 14.59 -4.00 2.05
CA GLU A 577 14.14 -3.51 3.36
C GLU A 577 13.00 -2.48 3.23
N TYR A 578 12.82 -1.86 2.05
CA TYR A 578 11.70 -0.98 1.71
C TYR A 578 10.52 -1.79 1.12
N PHE A 579 9.82 -2.56 1.96
CA PHE A 579 8.46 -3.04 1.67
C PHE A 579 7.43 -1.90 1.55
N ASN A 580 7.85 -0.67 1.81
CA ASN A 580 7.13 0.53 1.43
C ASN A 580 7.65 0.99 0.06
N ILE A 581 7.25 0.30 -1.00
CA ILE A 581 7.06 0.95 -2.30
C ILE A 581 6.35 2.27 -1.98
N PRO A 582 6.79 3.44 -2.49
CA PRO A 582 6.11 4.70 -2.20
C PRO A 582 4.70 4.64 -2.77
N THR A 583 3.77 4.15 -1.96
CA THR A 583 2.35 4.22 -2.19
C THR A 583 1.98 5.67 -1.91
N LYS A 584 1.96 6.49 -2.97
CA LYS A 584 1.91 7.95 -2.92
C LYS A 584 3.08 8.57 -2.14
N ASN A 585 3.27 9.86 -2.40
CA ASN A 585 4.25 10.71 -1.76
C ASN A 585 4.06 10.63 -0.25
N TRP A 586 4.86 9.80 0.42
CA TRP A 586 4.93 9.84 1.86
C TRP A 586 5.15 11.30 2.25
N PHE A 587 4.39 11.77 3.25
CA PHE A 587 4.80 12.86 4.12
C PHE A 587 6.12 12.43 4.78
N ARG A 588 7.22 12.43 4.03
CA ARG A 588 8.54 12.07 4.53
C ARG A 588 8.88 13.14 5.55
N LYS A 589 9.39 12.69 6.69
CA LYS A 589 9.95 13.47 7.82
C LYS A 589 10.63 14.80 7.43
N SER A 590 11.18 14.91 6.23
CA SER A 590 11.95 16.06 5.74
C SER A 590 11.12 17.29 5.33
N VAL A 591 9.83 17.17 4.97
CA VAL A 591 9.05 18.37 4.59
C VAL A 591 8.41 19.05 5.79
N PHE A 592 8.30 18.38 6.94
CA PHE A 592 7.70 18.97 8.14
C PHE A 592 8.65 19.17 9.34
N PHE A 593 9.73 18.40 9.45
CA PHE A 593 10.49 18.32 10.70
C PHE A 593 11.98 18.00 10.54
N GLU A 594 12.62 18.43 9.44
CA GLU A 594 14.08 18.62 9.54
C GLU A 594 14.32 19.93 10.32
N ASN A 595 15.07 19.80 11.42
CA ASN A 595 15.42 20.81 12.42
C ASN A 595 16.17 22.03 11.85
N THR A 596 15.62 22.72 10.87
CA THR A 596 16.06 24.05 10.50
C THR A 596 15.15 25.03 11.21
N GLY A 597 15.72 25.71 12.20
CA GLY A 597 15.04 26.79 12.90
C GLY A 597 14.43 27.78 11.92
N PHE A 598 13.27 28.31 12.29
CA PHE A 598 12.58 29.44 11.67
C PHE A 598 11.99 29.25 10.26
N PHE A 599 10.66 29.14 10.24
CA PHE A 599 9.72 29.85 9.33
C PHE A 599 9.88 29.80 7.80
N THR A 600 10.61 28.87 7.20
CA THR A 600 10.82 28.89 5.74
C THR A 600 10.26 27.64 5.05
N GLY A 601 9.17 27.79 4.30
CA GLY A 601 8.62 26.80 3.35
C GLY A 601 7.64 25.76 3.92
N VAL A 602 8.03 25.05 4.98
CA VAL A 602 7.29 23.92 5.56
C VAL A 602 5.87 24.28 6.01
N ASN A 603 5.74 25.40 6.72
CA ASN A 603 4.45 25.84 7.27
C ASN A 603 3.45 26.26 6.19
N VAL A 604 3.91 26.80 5.06
CA VAL A 604 3.02 27.31 4.00
C VAL A 604 2.20 26.18 3.39
N ASN A 605 2.83 25.05 3.08
CA ASN A 605 2.12 23.89 2.49
C ASN A 605 1.09 23.29 3.45
N TYR A 606 1.37 23.28 4.77
CA TYR A 606 0.39 22.86 5.77
C TYR A 606 -0.79 23.82 5.88
N TYR A 607 -0.53 25.13 5.88
CA TYR A 607 -1.61 26.12 5.89
C TYR A 607 -2.46 26.08 4.61
N ILE A 608 -1.87 25.87 3.43
CA ILE A 608 -2.63 25.68 2.19
C ILE A 608 -3.48 24.41 2.28
N PHE A 609 -2.94 23.31 2.81
CA PHE A 609 -3.70 22.07 3.04
C PHE A 609 -4.86 22.24 4.02
N ILE A 610 -4.63 22.93 5.15
CA ILE A 610 -5.69 23.26 6.11
C ILE A 610 -6.73 24.15 5.43
N PHE A 611 -6.31 25.18 4.71
CA PHE A 611 -7.21 26.10 4.02
C PHE A 611 -8.05 25.36 2.98
N ASN A 612 -7.44 24.50 2.17
CA ASN A 612 -8.14 23.63 1.21
C ASN A 612 -9.19 22.78 1.93
N SER A 613 -8.78 22.11 3.01
CA SER A 613 -9.66 21.25 3.78
C SER A 613 -10.82 22.02 4.42
N ILE A 614 -10.57 23.19 5.00
CA ILE A 614 -11.63 24.03 5.57
C ILE A 614 -12.56 24.53 4.47
N PHE A 615 -12.02 25.06 3.38
CA PHE A 615 -12.83 25.66 2.32
C PHE A 615 -13.65 24.61 1.55
N ASN A 616 -12.98 23.59 0.98
CA ASN A 616 -13.62 22.59 0.15
C ASN A 616 -14.44 21.58 0.97
N ASN A 617 -13.94 21.15 2.13
CA ASN A 617 -14.61 20.09 2.89
C ASN A 617 -15.53 20.62 3.99
N ILE A 618 -15.22 21.74 4.67
CA ILE A 618 -16.08 22.26 5.75
C ILE A 618 -17.08 23.30 5.21
N ILE A 619 -16.61 24.37 4.57
CA ILE A 619 -17.44 25.52 4.20
C ILE A 619 -18.42 25.15 3.09
N ILE A 620 -17.92 24.66 1.94
CA ILE A 620 -18.78 24.29 0.80
C ILE A 620 -19.78 23.21 1.21
N TRP A 621 -19.33 22.22 1.98
CA TRP A 621 -20.18 21.16 2.49
C TRP A 621 -21.25 21.68 3.46
N SER A 622 -20.90 22.57 4.40
CA SER A 622 -21.86 23.14 5.35
C SER A 622 -22.94 23.96 4.65
N ILE A 623 -22.56 24.75 3.63
CA ILE A 623 -23.53 25.49 2.82
C ILE A 623 -24.45 24.53 2.06
N LEU A 624 -23.88 23.45 1.51
CA LEU A 624 -24.66 22.44 0.81
C LEU A 624 -25.63 21.71 1.74
N LEU A 625 -25.17 21.22 2.88
CA LEU A 625 -25.98 20.57 3.91
C LEU A 625 -27.10 21.50 4.37
N THR A 626 -26.77 22.74 4.73
CA THR A 626 -27.77 23.70 5.20
C THR A 626 -28.80 23.98 4.11
N SER A 627 -28.39 24.19 2.86
CA SER A 627 -29.32 24.42 1.75
C SER A 627 -30.28 23.25 1.50
N ASP A 628 -29.76 22.02 1.56
CA ASP A 628 -30.57 20.81 1.39
C ASP A 628 -31.50 20.59 2.61
N MET A 629 -31.03 20.82 3.83
CA MET A 629 -31.86 20.78 5.04
C MET A 629 -32.98 21.83 5.03
N PHE A 630 -32.69 23.06 4.62
CA PHE A 630 -33.71 24.10 4.47
C PHE A 630 -34.77 23.71 3.43
N LEU A 631 -34.34 23.12 2.32
CA LEU A 631 -35.24 22.60 1.29
C LEU A 631 -36.13 21.47 1.85
N LEU A 632 -35.58 20.55 2.66
CA LEU A 632 -36.36 19.51 3.35
C LEU A 632 -37.37 20.10 4.35
N VAL A 633 -36.97 21.10 5.14
CA VAL A 633 -37.86 21.80 6.10
C VAL A 633 -39.01 22.49 5.37
N LYS A 634 -38.73 23.18 4.26
CA LYS A 634 -39.77 23.80 3.42
C LYS A 634 -40.70 22.77 2.82
N PHE A 635 -40.18 21.63 2.35
CA PHE A 635 -41.02 20.53 1.86
C PHE A 635 -41.95 19.97 2.95
N LYS A 636 -41.45 19.79 4.18
CA LYS A 636 -42.26 19.38 5.33
C LYS A 636 -43.35 20.40 5.64
N SER A 637 -43.04 21.69 5.59
CA SER A 637 -44.03 22.77 5.75
C SER A 637 -45.13 22.71 4.69
N PHE A 638 -44.76 22.53 3.41
CA PHE A 638 -45.73 22.36 2.32
C PHE A 638 -46.61 21.11 2.45
N ILE A 639 -46.09 20.02 3.03
CA ILE A 639 -46.91 18.83 3.35
C ILE A 639 -47.92 19.19 4.44
N ASN A 640 -47.46 19.80 5.53
CA ASN A 640 -48.31 20.13 6.67
C ASN A 640 -49.42 21.12 6.29
N GLN A 641 -49.12 22.12 5.45
CA GLN A 641 -50.12 23.03 4.90
C GLN A 641 -51.15 22.29 4.04
N SER A 642 -50.72 21.35 3.18
CA SER A 642 -51.69 20.55 2.42
C SER A 642 -52.54 19.62 3.28
N LYS A 643 -52.00 19.07 4.37
CA LYS A 643 -52.77 18.26 5.33
C LYS A 643 -53.85 19.11 6.01
N LYS A 644 -53.52 20.33 6.44
CA LYS A 644 -54.49 21.28 7.01
C LYS A 644 -55.59 21.65 6.02
N LEU A 645 -55.23 21.98 4.77
CA LEU A 645 -56.22 22.25 3.71
C LEU A 645 -57.13 21.05 3.44
N GLN A 646 -56.59 19.83 3.49
CA GLN A 646 -57.36 18.61 3.32
C GLN A 646 -58.34 18.36 4.47
N GLN A 647 -57.93 18.62 5.71
CA GLN A 647 -58.81 18.53 6.88
C GLN A 647 -60.02 19.48 6.74
N ASN A 648 -59.80 20.69 6.19
CA ASN A 648 -60.88 21.65 5.96
C ASN A 648 -61.81 21.26 4.80
N MET A 649 -61.36 20.46 3.82
CA MET A 649 -62.18 20.01 2.68
C MET A 649 -62.96 18.70 2.92
N ASN A 650 -62.86 18.11 4.11
CA ASN A 650 -63.45 16.78 4.41
C ASN A 650 -65.00 16.73 4.42
N ASN A 651 -65.70 17.85 4.20
CA ASN A 651 -67.16 17.89 4.18
C ASN A 651 -67.80 17.40 2.85
N HIS A 652 -67.02 17.09 1.80
CA HIS A 652 -67.54 16.58 0.53
C HIS A 652 -66.97 15.20 0.15
N ILE A 653 -67.85 14.19 0.09
CA ILE A 653 -67.52 12.76 -0.06
C ILE A 653 -66.82 12.44 -1.41
N THR A 654 -67.24 13.04 -2.52
CA THR A 654 -66.64 12.81 -3.85
C THR A 654 -65.28 13.50 -4.02
N ILE A 655 -65.07 14.64 -3.35
CA ILE A 655 -63.76 15.32 -3.28
C ILE A 655 -62.76 14.47 -2.48
N LYS A 656 -63.23 13.69 -1.50
CA LYS A 656 -62.41 12.86 -0.61
C LYS A 656 -61.55 11.83 -1.34
N ARG A 657 -62.08 11.08 -2.33
CA ARG A 657 -61.31 10.06 -3.07
C ARG A 657 -60.21 10.65 -3.94
N LYS A 658 -60.53 11.66 -4.77
CA LYS A 658 -59.52 12.35 -5.62
C LYS A 658 -58.48 13.08 -4.76
N SER A 659 -58.91 13.66 -3.63
CA SER A 659 -58.02 14.29 -2.64
C SER A 659 -57.08 13.28 -1.98
N GLN A 660 -57.56 12.09 -1.62
CA GLN A 660 -56.74 11.01 -1.07
C GLN A 660 -55.69 10.51 -2.05
N GLU A 661 -56.04 10.27 -3.32
CA GLU A 661 -55.08 9.83 -4.34
C GLU A 661 -54.01 10.91 -4.61
N TYR A 662 -54.44 12.17 -4.71
CA TYR A 662 -53.52 13.30 -4.85
C TYR A 662 -52.59 13.44 -3.64
N HIS A 663 -53.12 13.29 -2.43
CA HIS A 663 -52.33 13.34 -1.20
C HIS A 663 -51.33 12.19 -1.15
N HIS A 664 -51.74 10.96 -1.45
CA HIS A 664 -50.85 9.80 -1.50
C HIS A 664 -49.70 10.02 -2.49
N LYS A 665 -50.01 10.50 -3.70
CA LYS A 665 -49.00 10.83 -4.72
C LYS A 665 -48.05 11.94 -4.27
N LYS A 666 -48.56 12.97 -3.57
CA LYS A 666 -47.75 14.06 -3.03
C LYS A 666 -46.83 13.57 -1.91
N VAL A 667 -47.34 12.77 -0.98
CA VAL A 667 -46.56 12.15 0.11
C VAL A 667 -45.46 11.26 -0.45
N LEU A 668 -45.78 10.39 -1.41
CA LEU A 668 -44.79 9.52 -2.06
C LEU A 668 -43.69 10.33 -2.76
N MET A 669 -44.07 11.40 -3.47
CA MET A 669 -43.11 12.28 -4.12
C MET A 669 -42.20 12.97 -3.08
N THR A 670 -42.76 13.47 -1.98
CA THR A 670 -41.94 14.12 -0.95
C THR A 670 -41.05 13.13 -0.19
N PHE A 671 -41.54 11.91 0.10
CA PHE A 671 -40.73 10.85 0.69
C PHE A 671 -39.56 10.47 -0.23
N THR A 672 -39.82 10.33 -1.53
CA THR A 672 -38.77 10.05 -2.52
C THR A 672 -37.70 11.14 -2.56
N ILE A 673 -38.13 12.41 -2.51
CA ILE A 673 -37.22 13.56 -2.45
C ILE A 673 -36.40 13.53 -1.16
N TRP A 674 -37.04 13.26 -0.02
CA TRP A 674 -36.38 13.18 1.26
C TRP A 674 -35.33 12.06 1.27
N LEU A 675 -35.70 10.85 0.86
CA LEU A 675 -34.80 9.69 0.79
C LEU A 675 -33.59 9.98 -0.10
N ASN A 676 -33.80 10.53 -1.30
CA ASN A 676 -32.69 10.79 -2.22
C ASN A 676 -31.75 11.89 -1.70
N THR A 677 -32.30 12.94 -1.09
CA THR A 677 -31.46 13.97 -0.46
C THR A 677 -30.69 13.40 0.73
N SER A 678 -31.30 12.52 1.53
CA SER A 678 -30.63 11.84 2.65
C SER A 678 -29.51 10.90 2.20
N VAL A 679 -29.70 10.13 1.12
CA VAL A 679 -28.64 9.26 0.56
C VAL A 679 -27.48 10.09 0.03
N LEU A 680 -27.77 11.16 -0.72
CA LEU A 680 -26.73 12.09 -1.20
C LEU A 680 -25.97 12.73 -0.03
N LEU A 681 -26.69 13.13 1.03
CA LEU A 681 -26.08 13.69 2.21
C LEU A 681 -25.19 12.67 2.92
N PHE A 682 -25.65 11.43 3.09
CA PHE A 682 -24.89 10.36 3.73
C PHE A 682 -23.57 10.09 2.99
N LEU A 683 -23.60 9.95 1.66
CA LEU A 683 -22.38 9.77 0.86
C LEU A 683 -21.38 10.92 1.04
N ARG A 684 -21.88 12.16 1.10
CA ARG A 684 -21.04 13.33 1.33
C ARG A 684 -20.51 13.44 2.77
N VAL A 685 -21.28 13.01 3.76
CA VAL A 685 -20.82 12.91 5.16
C VAL A 685 -19.66 11.92 5.25
N LEU A 686 -19.73 10.78 4.56
CA LEU A 686 -18.64 9.80 4.57
C LEU A 686 -17.34 10.37 3.97
N ASP A 687 -17.43 11.04 2.81
CA ASP A 687 -16.28 11.73 2.18
C ASP A 687 -15.72 12.86 3.08
N PHE A 688 -16.60 13.57 3.78
CA PHE A 688 -16.22 14.59 4.75
C PHE A 688 -15.52 14.01 5.98
N LEU A 689 -16.06 12.95 6.57
CA LEU A 689 -15.52 12.28 7.75
C LEU A 689 -14.14 11.68 7.47
N SER A 690 -13.90 11.10 6.30
CA SER A 690 -12.56 10.66 5.90
C SER A 690 -11.58 11.84 5.82
N SER A 691 -12.01 12.97 5.28
CA SER A 691 -11.18 14.18 5.18
C SER A 691 -10.86 14.77 6.55
N ILE A 692 -11.85 14.88 7.45
CA ILE A 692 -11.61 15.32 8.84
C ILE A 692 -10.72 14.33 9.56
N SER A 693 -10.93 13.03 9.38
CA SER A 693 -10.15 12.01 10.07
C SER A 693 -8.66 12.24 9.80
N LEU A 694 -8.28 12.57 8.57
CA LEU A 694 -6.92 12.91 8.19
C LEU A 694 -6.41 14.18 8.90
N ILE A 695 -7.20 15.25 8.93
CA ILE A 695 -6.82 16.50 9.61
C ILE A 695 -6.63 16.24 11.11
N ALA A 696 -7.57 15.52 11.73
CA ALA A 696 -7.52 15.20 13.15
C ALA A 696 -6.31 14.32 13.47
N THR A 697 -6.01 13.31 12.63
CA THR A 697 -4.84 12.45 12.83
C THR A 697 -3.52 13.15 12.56
N ASN A 698 -3.49 14.16 11.69
CA ASN A 698 -2.31 15.00 11.46
C ASN A 698 -2.11 16.01 12.61
N ALA A 699 -3.20 16.62 13.09
CA ALA A 699 -3.15 17.55 14.21
C ALA A 699 -2.78 16.87 15.54
N LEU A 700 -3.12 15.59 15.70
CA LEU A 700 -2.76 14.79 16.88
C LEU A 700 -1.33 14.19 16.80
N ASP A 701 -0.55 14.52 15.77
CA ASP A 701 0.88 14.26 15.47
C ASP A 701 1.41 12.81 15.59
N GLN A 702 0.68 11.90 16.23
CA GLN A 702 1.15 10.54 16.50
C GLN A 702 0.58 9.53 15.50
N PHE A 703 -0.68 9.67 15.08
CA PHE A 703 -1.34 8.57 14.36
C PHE A 703 -0.84 8.39 12.93
N CYS A 704 -0.97 9.40 12.06
CA CYS A 704 -0.50 9.27 10.66
C CYS A 704 1.03 9.32 10.55
N ARG A 705 1.73 9.85 11.55
CA ARG A 705 3.20 9.85 11.57
C ARG A 705 3.80 8.45 11.61
N PHE A 706 3.17 7.53 12.35
CA PHE A 706 3.57 6.12 12.39
C PHE A 706 2.81 5.25 11.38
N ARG A 707 1.73 5.77 10.77
CA ARG A 707 0.75 4.99 9.98
C ARG A 707 0.32 5.65 8.65
N GLY A 708 1.20 6.43 8.04
CA GLY A 708 0.88 7.26 6.87
C GLY A 708 0.15 6.50 5.75
N LYS A 709 0.60 5.27 5.46
CA LYS A 709 -0.01 4.41 4.44
C LYS A 709 -1.51 4.17 4.64
N ILE A 710 -1.96 3.93 5.86
CA ILE A 710 -3.39 3.68 6.14
C ILE A 710 -4.19 4.98 5.98
N CYS A 711 -3.61 6.10 6.38
CA CYS A 711 -4.25 7.41 6.18
C CYS A 711 -4.42 7.72 4.68
N ASP A 712 -3.42 7.38 3.86
CA ASP A 712 -3.51 7.49 2.41
C ASP A 712 -4.56 6.53 1.83
N ASP A 713 -4.57 5.26 2.27
CA ASP A 713 -5.54 4.25 1.83
C ASP A 713 -6.99 4.67 2.19
N LEU A 714 -7.19 5.28 3.37
CA LEU A 714 -8.50 5.82 3.79
C LEU A 714 -8.90 7.07 3.00
N LEU A 715 -7.93 7.92 2.63
CA LEU A 715 -8.19 9.07 1.76
C LEU A 715 -8.56 8.62 0.35
N GLU A 716 -7.86 7.63 -0.21
CA GLU A 716 -8.21 7.02 -1.49
C GLU A 716 -9.60 6.35 -1.42
N PHE A 717 -9.93 5.71 -0.30
CA PHE A 717 -11.26 5.15 -0.07
C PHE A 717 -12.37 6.23 -0.15
N SER A 718 -12.08 7.48 0.23
CA SER A 718 -13.06 8.57 0.13
C SER A 718 -13.45 8.91 -1.30
N PHE A 719 -12.57 8.65 -2.28
CA PHE A 719 -12.86 8.87 -3.69
C PHE A 719 -14.07 8.06 -4.15
N ILE A 720 -14.27 6.86 -3.60
CA ILE A 720 -15.45 6.03 -3.89
C ILE A 720 -16.73 6.80 -3.53
N PHE A 721 -16.79 7.39 -2.34
CA PHE A 721 -17.96 8.14 -1.90
C PHE A 721 -18.19 9.41 -2.73
N SER A 722 -17.11 10.08 -3.14
CA SER A 722 -17.17 11.21 -4.07
C SER A 722 -17.77 10.80 -5.43
N ILE A 723 -17.25 9.74 -6.05
CA ILE A 723 -17.74 9.23 -7.34
C ILE A 723 -19.20 8.76 -7.26
N LEU A 724 -19.55 8.05 -6.19
CA LEU A 724 -20.94 7.61 -5.95
C LEU A 724 -21.87 8.81 -5.77
N SER A 725 -21.46 9.83 -5.02
CA SER A 725 -22.22 11.09 -4.85
C SER A 725 -22.44 11.80 -6.19
N CYS A 726 -21.39 11.91 -7.02
CA CYS A 726 -21.48 12.50 -8.37
C CYS A 726 -22.47 11.75 -9.26
N SER A 727 -22.45 10.41 -9.21
CA SER A 727 -23.35 9.54 -9.99
C SER A 727 -24.79 9.65 -9.50
N TYR A 728 -24.99 9.62 -8.17
CA TYR A 728 -26.31 9.63 -7.54
C TYR A 728 -27.08 10.94 -7.76
N LEU A 729 -26.38 12.04 -8.05
CA LEU A 729 -27.01 13.32 -8.35
C LEU A 729 -27.99 13.25 -9.54
N THR A 730 -27.77 12.33 -10.49
CA THR A 730 -28.70 12.09 -11.59
C THR A 730 -30.03 11.50 -11.13
N VAL A 731 -30.02 10.64 -10.10
CA VAL A 731 -31.23 10.12 -9.46
C VAL A 731 -32.02 11.25 -8.79
N VAL A 732 -31.30 12.19 -8.17
CA VAL A 732 -31.89 13.40 -7.58
C VAL A 732 -32.53 14.27 -8.68
N TYR A 733 -31.89 14.45 -9.84
CA TYR A 733 -32.48 15.17 -10.96
C TYR A 733 -33.73 14.48 -11.52
N TYR A 734 -33.67 13.16 -11.67
CA TYR A 734 -34.80 12.33 -12.14
C TYR A 734 -36.03 12.47 -11.24
N THR A 735 -35.82 12.50 -9.93
CA THR A 735 -36.93 12.52 -8.97
C THR A 735 -37.51 13.91 -8.74
N LEU A 736 -36.68 14.95 -8.77
CA LEU A 736 -37.11 16.32 -8.50
C LEU A 736 -37.70 17.04 -9.70
N ASN A 737 -37.33 16.67 -10.92
CA ASN A 737 -37.61 17.46 -12.10
C ASN A 737 -38.56 16.75 -13.09
N LYS A 738 -39.82 17.20 -13.15
CA LYS A 738 -40.88 16.60 -13.98
C LYS A 738 -40.52 16.60 -15.49
N PRO A 739 -40.13 17.72 -16.14
CA PRO A 739 -39.68 17.70 -17.52
C PRO A 739 -38.51 16.75 -17.77
N PHE A 740 -37.50 16.77 -16.88
CA PHE A 740 -36.37 15.85 -16.96
C PHE A 740 -36.82 14.39 -16.91
N ARG A 741 -37.65 14.01 -15.93
CA ARG A 741 -38.22 12.66 -15.78
C ARG A 741 -38.99 12.22 -17.02
N LYS A 742 -39.79 13.10 -17.63
CA LYS A 742 -40.54 12.79 -18.85
C LYS A 742 -39.58 12.45 -20.00
N ASN A 743 -38.54 13.27 -20.19
CA ASN A 743 -37.55 13.06 -21.25
C ASN A 743 -36.65 11.86 -20.99
N PHE A 744 -36.29 11.60 -19.72
CA PHE A 744 -35.58 10.40 -19.32
C PHE A 744 -36.40 9.14 -19.64
N LYS A 745 -37.70 9.12 -19.29
CA LYS A 745 -38.59 8.01 -19.66
C LYS A 745 -38.74 7.85 -21.17
N LEU A 746 -38.72 8.94 -21.95
CA LEU A 746 -38.74 8.86 -23.41
C LEU A 746 -37.45 8.28 -23.99
N PHE A 747 -36.31 8.44 -23.30
CA PHE A 747 -35.04 7.86 -23.72
C PHE A 747 -34.99 6.35 -23.46
N PHE A 748 -35.53 5.89 -22.32
CA PHE A 748 -35.58 4.46 -21.96
C PHE A 748 -36.83 3.72 -22.43
N LYS A 749 -37.88 4.43 -22.83
CA LYS A 749 -38.84 3.87 -23.79
C LYS A 749 -38.12 3.80 -25.14
N PHE A 750 -37.11 2.93 -25.21
CA PHE A 750 -36.79 2.26 -26.44
C PHE A 750 -38.13 1.74 -26.94
N LYS A 751 -38.60 2.42 -27.98
CA LYS A 751 -39.54 1.95 -28.98
C LYS A 751 -39.63 0.43 -28.82
N SER A 752 -40.71 -0.06 -28.22
CA SER A 752 -41.15 -1.41 -28.49
C SER A 752 -41.38 -1.42 -29.99
N ILE A 753 -40.32 -1.69 -30.74
CA ILE A 753 -40.33 -2.15 -32.11
C ILE A 753 -40.78 -3.61 -31.98
N ILE A 754 -41.98 -3.80 -31.43
CA ILE A 754 -42.87 -4.79 -31.96
C ILE A 754 -43.44 -4.02 -33.15
N PRO A 755 -43.09 -4.36 -34.41
CA PRO A 755 -43.82 -3.82 -35.53
C PRO A 755 -45.30 -4.03 -35.23
N ASN A 756 -46.15 -3.03 -35.46
CA ASN A 756 -47.59 -3.25 -35.52
C ASN A 756 -47.81 -4.35 -36.58
N GLU A 757 -47.87 -5.60 -36.16
CA GLU A 757 -48.55 -6.65 -36.90
C GLU A 757 -50.01 -6.24 -36.91
N ASN A 758 -50.44 -5.78 -38.09
CA ASN A 758 -51.80 -5.86 -38.58
C ASN A 758 -52.89 -5.28 -37.66
N SER A 759 -53.16 -3.99 -37.86
CA SER A 759 -54.54 -3.51 -37.82
C SER A 759 -54.90 -2.84 -39.14
N THR A 760 -54.80 -3.62 -40.21
CA THR A 760 -55.77 -3.56 -41.31
C THR A 760 -57.09 -4.11 -40.80
N VAL A 761 -57.99 -3.26 -40.31
CA VAL A 761 -59.42 -3.59 -40.22
C VAL A 761 -60.22 -2.38 -40.69
N ILE A 762 -60.50 -2.43 -42.00
CA ILE A 762 -61.77 -2.17 -42.67
C ILE A 762 -62.49 -0.87 -42.29
N GLN A 763 -62.44 0.09 -43.22
CA GLN A 763 -63.52 1.05 -43.44
C GLN A 763 -64.77 0.29 -43.89
N SER A 764 -65.81 0.33 -43.06
CA SER A 764 -67.22 0.27 -43.43
C SER A 764 -67.99 1.16 -42.46
#